data_AF-A0A0D1XU76-F1
#
_entry.id   AF-A0A0D1XU76-F1
#
_cell.length_a   1.000
_cell.length_b   1.000
_cell.length_c   1.000
_cell.angle_alpha   90.00
_cell.angle_beta   90.00
_cell.angle_gamma   90.00
#
_symmetry.space_group_name_H-M   'P 1'
#
loop_
_entity.id
_entity.type
_entity.pdbx_description
1 polymer ?
#
loop_
_entity_poly.entity_id
_entity_poly.type
_entity_poly.pdbx_seq_one_letter_code
_entity_poly.pdbx_strand_id
1 'polypeptide(L)'
;MAPDSLSPLQAHALFDILTHYEVYNEIQRYKYPEAINNYGPPFAIEPGKSSDSPVLQTLLFRFVLTLPGLKDISEGFWRNRIECLVRKFGEAELSESYDKGTIGLRKTLSAAISVLIEYPTRGVFGGLPRRKLKRVEQDYDLSDANDVKDGWEDFLQELVYGNMAQHLQEKIGVTDRLEDQTLRVQAAHEYILVNLASILHYIMILSPDGPYLVRVLENIHRLVPYGTMRQTLRVGNAATMINGMVKLLLTKMTINSVTSFFGLTNYSDAGMNLLQQIASTVIGWDISELQKQTAKAEKAKDAPSKAHMVAVKNHMKQAREVRDERRRTSERESKSLVQAIFDDEKINAKLSAEQHGKAMDFLSIQLSIRDRQQLSNILCNQNPDIVTQAIRDMVAAYEPIIRECHNAIDLSSTLLDFEHFLTDFIKLSKGSGENTTPPSQPGTPKLIPSRPSTPKPPQRSLPTVEDYVKLLRKYQYAVHKFLHQAVKNDKKLAEKWVKYAQGALLHFRRKDPSSLEESEGGAGDMTDALNKLFCKLPNEQKDLVARTLDSYTAYTMAVSSVSQDKWNALFSSTASSFRSPDAGPGVYLVKWQQLLDSTKITPATAYGPVRTGKDKSVREKVGVGVEAARDKGTAAVNGVLEMMTLPEPPDVQPVIDLLGAGFKEELGSRARKVWERALH
;
A
#
# COMPACT_ATOMS: atom_id res chain seq x y z
N MET A 1 -13.61 29.66 -29.63
CA MET A 1 -14.43 28.57 -30.17
C MET A 1 -14.15 27.35 -29.32
N ALA A 2 -15.17 26.64 -28.86
CA ALA A 2 -14.96 25.42 -28.10
C ALA A 2 -14.28 24.37 -28.98
N PRO A 3 -13.28 23.61 -28.47
CA PRO A 3 -12.58 22.62 -29.25
C PRO A 3 -13.52 21.48 -29.64
N ASP A 4 -13.49 21.07 -30.92
CA ASP A 4 -14.32 20.00 -31.46
C ASP A 4 -13.86 18.60 -31.01
N SER A 5 -12.62 18.49 -30.50
CA SER A 5 -12.01 17.27 -29.98
C SER A 5 -10.89 17.59 -28.98
N LEU A 6 -10.55 16.63 -28.12
CA LEU A 6 -9.39 16.74 -27.23
C LEU A 6 -8.09 16.62 -28.03
N SER A 7 -7.09 17.44 -27.68
CA SER A 7 -5.71 17.18 -28.11
C SER A 7 -5.20 15.88 -27.48
N PRO A 8 -4.11 15.25 -28.01
CA PRO A 8 -3.52 14.08 -27.37
C PRO A 8 -3.21 14.32 -25.89
N LEU A 9 -2.52 15.42 -25.56
CA LEU A 9 -2.14 15.76 -24.18
C LEU A 9 -3.36 15.94 -23.28
N GLN A 10 -4.44 16.55 -23.79
CA GLN A 10 -5.70 16.68 -23.05
C GLN A 10 -6.37 15.32 -22.84
N ALA A 11 -6.37 14.43 -23.85
CA ALA A 11 -6.89 13.08 -23.70
C ALA A 11 -6.09 12.27 -22.66
N HIS A 12 -4.76 12.39 -22.66
CA HIS A 12 -3.91 11.77 -21.66
C HIS A 12 -4.19 12.31 -20.25
N ALA A 13 -4.27 13.63 -20.09
CA ALA A 13 -4.62 14.28 -18.82
C ALA A 13 -5.99 13.83 -18.32
N LEU A 14 -6.99 13.78 -19.20
CA LEU A 14 -8.34 13.33 -18.86
C LEU A 14 -8.33 11.88 -18.39
N PHE A 15 -7.59 11.01 -19.08
CA PHE A 15 -7.48 9.60 -18.70
C PHE A 15 -6.77 9.42 -17.35
N ASP A 16 -5.70 10.18 -17.11
CA ASP A 16 -4.94 10.16 -15.86
C ASP A 16 -5.78 10.64 -14.67
N ILE A 17 -6.53 11.74 -14.82
CA ILE A 17 -7.48 12.24 -13.80
C ILE A 17 -8.55 11.17 -13.54
N LEU A 18 -9.32 10.78 -14.56
CA LEU A 18 -10.49 9.93 -14.34
C LEU A 18 -10.12 8.54 -13.79
N THR A 19 -8.96 8.01 -14.18
CA THR A 19 -8.46 6.74 -13.64
C THR A 19 -7.99 6.88 -12.19
N HIS A 20 -7.28 7.96 -11.84
CA HIS A 20 -6.88 8.24 -10.45
C HIS A 20 -8.09 8.26 -9.51
N TYR A 21 -9.14 8.98 -9.89
CA TYR A 21 -10.34 9.11 -9.07
C TYR A 21 -11.20 7.85 -9.06
N GLU A 22 -11.39 7.15 -10.18
CA GLU A 22 -12.22 5.94 -10.17
C GLU A 22 -11.53 4.80 -9.41
N VAL A 23 -10.22 4.59 -9.56
CA VAL A 23 -9.48 3.59 -8.77
C VAL A 23 -9.61 3.85 -7.27
N TYR A 24 -9.39 5.09 -6.86
CA TYR A 24 -9.52 5.48 -5.45
C TYR A 24 -10.96 5.30 -4.94
N ASN A 25 -11.97 5.67 -5.75
CA ASN A 25 -13.38 5.49 -5.43
C ASN A 25 -13.75 4.00 -5.26
N GLU A 26 -13.33 3.14 -6.18
CA GLU A 26 -13.52 1.69 -6.11
C GLU A 26 -12.95 1.09 -4.81
N ILE A 27 -11.74 1.50 -4.43
CA ILE A 27 -11.10 1.06 -3.18
C ILE A 27 -11.87 1.56 -1.95
N GLN A 28 -12.36 2.81 -1.98
CA GLN A 28 -13.15 3.36 -0.87
C GLN A 28 -14.52 2.69 -0.70
N ARG A 29 -15.11 2.12 -1.75
CA ARG A 29 -16.41 1.41 -1.65
C ARG A 29 -16.35 0.24 -0.67
N TYR A 30 -15.18 -0.41 -0.48
CA TYR A 30 -14.99 -1.52 0.46
C TYR A 30 -15.10 -1.15 1.96
N LYS A 31 -15.36 0.13 2.26
CA LYS A 31 -15.87 0.53 3.59
C LYS A 31 -17.28 -0.05 3.88
N TYR A 32 -18.00 -0.40 2.83
CA TYR A 32 -19.39 -0.86 2.89
C TYR A 32 -19.49 -2.35 2.50
N PRO A 33 -20.28 -3.16 3.21
CA PRO A 33 -20.41 -4.58 2.94
C PRO A 33 -21.04 -4.89 1.57
N GLU A 34 -21.80 -3.97 0.99
CA GLU A 34 -22.45 -4.11 -0.31
C GLU A 34 -21.45 -4.08 -1.47
N ALA A 35 -20.24 -3.56 -1.27
CA ALA A 35 -19.24 -3.43 -2.34
C ALA A 35 -18.91 -4.77 -2.99
N ILE A 36 -18.79 -5.85 -2.21
CA ILE A 36 -18.51 -7.18 -2.75
C ILE A 36 -19.70 -7.78 -3.50
N ASN A 37 -20.93 -7.44 -3.10
CA ASN A 37 -22.15 -7.92 -3.74
C ASN A 37 -22.37 -7.29 -5.13
N ASN A 38 -21.79 -6.12 -5.37
CA ASN A 38 -21.85 -5.42 -6.65
C ASN A 38 -20.55 -5.54 -7.47
N TYR A 39 -19.63 -6.41 -7.07
CA TYR A 39 -18.33 -6.54 -7.72
C TYR A 39 -18.39 -7.29 -9.05
N GLY A 40 -19.23 -8.32 -9.17
CA GLY A 40 -19.24 -9.21 -10.33
C GLY A 40 -18.40 -10.48 -10.16
N PRO A 41 -18.34 -11.34 -11.19
CA PRO A 41 -17.59 -12.60 -11.15
C PRO A 41 -16.13 -12.39 -10.71
N PRO A 42 -15.57 -13.28 -9.86
CA PRO A 42 -16.08 -14.60 -9.47
C PRO A 42 -17.13 -14.57 -8.34
N PHE A 43 -17.47 -13.38 -7.82
CA PHE A 43 -18.52 -13.18 -6.81
C PHE A 43 -19.89 -13.08 -7.47
N ALA A 44 -20.94 -13.10 -6.65
CA ALA A 44 -22.31 -12.94 -7.15
C ALA A 44 -22.53 -11.52 -7.73
N ILE A 45 -23.32 -11.44 -8.80
CA ILE A 45 -23.89 -10.20 -9.33
C ILE A 45 -25.24 -10.48 -9.97
N GLU A 46 -26.12 -9.50 -9.94
CA GLU A 46 -27.40 -9.55 -10.64
C GLU A 46 -27.16 -9.63 -12.17
N PRO A 47 -27.87 -10.54 -12.87
CA PRO A 47 -27.75 -10.66 -14.33
C PRO A 47 -27.99 -9.32 -15.04
N GLY A 48 -27.11 -8.95 -15.97
CA GLY A 48 -27.21 -7.73 -16.76
C GLY A 48 -26.72 -6.44 -16.08
N LYS A 49 -26.32 -6.50 -14.80
CA LYS A 49 -25.74 -5.36 -14.07
C LYS A 49 -24.23 -5.27 -14.32
N SER A 50 -23.71 -4.04 -14.45
CA SER A 50 -22.26 -3.80 -14.50
C SER A 50 -21.67 -3.84 -13.10
N SER A 51 -20.39 -4.23 -13.02
CA SER A 51 -19.64 -4.08 -11.78
C SER A 51 -19.62 -2.63 -11.31
N ASP A 52 -19.79 -2.42 -10.01
CA ASP A 52 -19.51 -1.14 -9.38
C ASP A 52 -18.01 -0.90 -9.18
N SER A 53 -17.17 -1.90 -9.42
CA SER A 53 -15.71 -1.79 -9.37
C SER A 53 -15.07 -2.32 -10.66
N PRO A 54 -15.37 -1.71 -11.82
CA PRO A 54 -14.96 -2.22 -13.12
C PRO A 54 -13.45 -2.29 -13.33
N VAL A 55 -12.67 -1.38 -12.73
CA VAL A 55 -11.20 -1.43 -12.78
C VAL A 55 -10.69 -2.63 -12.01
N LEU A 56 -11.02 -2.73 -10.72
CA LEU A 56 -10.53 -3.81 -9.87
C LEU A 56 -10.99 -5.17 -10.40
N GLN A 57 -12.23 -5.26 -10.88
CA GLN A 57 -12.76 -6.48 -11.51
C GLN A 57 -11.95 -6.88 -12.74
N THR A 58 -11.67 -5.92 -13.64
CA THR A 58 -10.88 -6.20 -14.85
C THR A 58 -9.48 -6.69 -14.50
N LEU A 59 -8.83 -6.08 -13.50
CA LEU A 59 -7.50 -6.48 -13.05
C LEU A 59 -7.51 -7.87 -12.38
N LEU A 60 -8.50 -8.14 -11.52
CA LEU A 60 -8.68 -9.46 -10.92
C LEU A 60 -8.84 -10.52 -11.99
N PHE A 61 -9.70 -10.28 -12.99
CA PHE A 61 -10.00 -11.24 -14.04
C PHE A 61 -8.79 -11.52 -14.93
N ARG A 62 -8.08 -10.47 -15.38
CA ARG A 62 -6.95 -10.60 -16.30
C ARG A 62 -5.71 -11.22 -15.66
N PHE A 63 -5.45 -10.89 -14.40
CA PHE A 63 -4.19 -11.25 -13.74
C PHE A 63 -4.38 -12.28 -12.63
N VAL A 64 -5.29 -12.05 -11.69
CA VAL A 64 -5.38 -12.89 -10.49
C VAL A 64 -6.04 -14.23 -10.80
N LEU A 65 -7.18 -14.24 -11.51
CA LEU A 65 -7.89 -15.48 -11.85
C LEU A 65 -7.17 -16.34 -12.88
N THR A 66 -6.15 -15.83 -13.56
CA THR A 66 -5.34 -16.56 -14.54
C THR A 66 -4.03 -17.09 -13.94
N LEU A 67 -3.72 -16.75 -12.68
CA LEU A 67 -2.52 -17.21 -11.99
C LEU A 67 -2.43 -18.74 -11.96
N PRO A 68 -1.24 -19.32 -12.20
CA PRO A 68 -0.99 -20.73 -11.91
C PRO A 68 -1.35 -21.05 -10.46
N GLY A 69 -2.14 -22.10 -10.25
CA GLY A 69 -2.68 -22.49 -8.95
C GLY A 69 -4.06 -21.90 -8.69
N LEU A 70 -4.19 -20.57 -8.73
CA LEU A 70 -5.46 -19.91 -8.39
C LEU A 70 -6.55 -20.08 -9.45
N LYS A 71 -6.18 -20.22 -10.73
CA LYS A 71 -7.13 -20.41 -11.84
C LYS A 71 -8.04 -21.64 -11.70
N ASP A 72 -7.57 -22.65 -10.96
CA ASP A 72 -8.27 -23.93 -10.78
C ASP A 72 -8.96 -24.02 -9.39
N ILE A 73 -8.95 -22.92 -8.61
CA ILE A 73 -9.57 -22.91 -7.29
C ILE A 73 -11.10 -22.96 -7.40
N SER A 74 -11.74 -23.71 -6.50
CA SER A 74 -13.19 -23.87 -6.53
C SER A 74 -13.95 -22.54 -6.36
N GLU A 75 -15.13 -22.42 -6.97
CA GLU A 75 -16.01 -21.26 -6.75
C GLU A 75 -16.35 -21.04 -5.27
N GLY A 76 -16.39 -22.13 -4.49
CA GLY A 76 -16.63 -22.07 -3.05
C GLY A 76 -15.57 -21.25 -2.30
N PHE A 77 -14.33 -21.20 -2.79
CA PHE A 77 -13.31 -20.30 -2.22
C PHE A 77 -13.74 -18.83 -2.35
N TRP A 78 -14.17 -18.41 -3.53
CA TRP A 78 -14.59 -17.04 -3.77
C TRP A 78 -15.90 -16.70 -3.06
N ARG A 79 -16.95 -17.51 -3.27
CA ARG A 79 -18.32 -17.24 -2.78
C ARG A 79 -18.51 -17.54 -1.30
N ASN A 80 -17.90 -18.61 -0.78
CA ASN A 80 -18.13 -19.02 0.62
C ASN A 80 -17.03 -18.54 1.57
N ARG A 81 -15.83 -18.22 1.07
CA ARG A 81 -14.72 -17.72 1.90
C ARG A 81 -14.50 -16.23 1.71
N ILE A 82 -13.98 -15.83 0.54
CA ILE A 82 -13.53 -14.45 0.31
C ILE A 82 -14.69 -13.46 0.40
N GLU A 83 -15.84 -13.76 -0.21
CA GLU A 83 -17.03 -12.92 -0.12
C GLU A 83 -17.46 -12.69 1.33
N CYS A 84 -17.50 -13.75 2.14
CA CYS A 84 -17.87 -13.67 3.54
C CYS A 84 -16.85 -12.85 4.36
N LEU A 85 -15.55 -13.04 4.13
CA LEU A 85 -14.51 -12.27 4.81
C LEU A 85 -14.60 -10.78 4.47
N VAL A 86 -14.68 -10.45 3.18
CA VAL A 86 -14.78 -9.06 2.72
C VAL A 86 -16.05 -8.41 3.26
N ARG A 87 -17.20 -9.11 3.24
CA ARG A 87 -18.45 -8.62 3.81
C ARG A 87 -18.31 -8.33 5.31
N LYS A 88 -17.72 -9.23 6.09
CA LYS A 88 -17.48 -9.03 7.53
C LYS A 88 -16.57 -7.83 7.81
N PHE A 89 -15.52 -7.64 7.01
CA PHE A 89 -14.69 -6.43 7.11
C PHE A 89 -15.47 -5.15 6.80
N GLY A 90 -16.35 -5.21 5.79
CA GLY A 90 -17.31 -4.16 5.49
C GLY A 90 -18.21 -3.88 6.70
N GLU A 91 -18.84 -4.90 7.28
CA GLU A 91 -19.76 -4.83 8.43
C GLU A 91 -19.09 -4.28 9.71
N ALA A 92 -17.82 -4.62 9.95
CA ALA A 92 -17.07 -4.16 11.13
C ALA A 92 -16.98 -2.64 11.26
N GLU A 93 -17.10 -1.91 10.14
CA GLU A 93 -17.10 -0.44 10.13
C GLU A 93 -15.89 0.14 10.87
N LEU A 94 -14.69 -0.27 10.43
CA LEU A 94 -13.47 0.27 11.02
C LEU A 94 -13.47 1.79 10.87
N SER A 95 -13.08 2.49 11.93
CA SER A 95 -13.20 3.94 12.01
C SER A 95 -12.34 4.67 10.98
N GLU A 96 -12.79 5.86 10.58
CA GLU A 96 -12.14 6.67 9.55
C GLU A 96 -11.16 7.70 10.11
N SER A 97 -10.27 8.23 9.27
CA SER A 97 -9.41 9.36 9.62
C SER A 97 -10.21 10.58 10.10
N TYR A 98 -11.40 10.79 9.53
CA TYR A 98 -12.32 11.83 9.98
C TYR A 98 -12.68 11.65 11.46
N ASP A 99 -13.04 10.42 11.85
CA ASP A 99 -13.51 10.09 13.19
C ASP A 99 -12.39 10.17 14.23
N LYS A 100 -11.19 9.72 13.86
CA LYS A 100 -10.00 9.74 14.74
C LYS A 100 -9.37 11.13 14.89
N GLY A 101 -9.66 12.05 13.98
CA GLY A 101 -9.07 13.39 13.97
C GLY A 101 -7.63 13.45 13.45
N THR A 102 -7.11 12.36 12.87
CA THR A 102 -5.75 12.20 12.32
C THR A 102 -5.78 11.31 11.08
N ILE A 103 -4.75 11.39 10.22
CA ILE A 103 -4.55 10.41 9.15
C ILE A 103 -4.07 9.11 9.78
N GLY A 104 -4.81 8.02 9.58
CA GLY A 104 -4.44 6.70 10.09
C GLY A 104 -3.92 5.75 9.02
N LEU A 105 -3.32 4.66 9.48
CA LEU A 105 -2.59 3.71 8.64
C LEU A 105 -3.41 3.14 7.48
N ARG A 106 -4.69 2.83 7.73
CA ARG A 106 -5.59 2.33 6.68
C ARG A 106 -5.76 3.34 5.55
N LYS A 107 -5.86 4.64 5.87
CA LYS A 107 -5.94 5.71 4.86
C LYS A 107 -4.60 5.86 4.13
N THR A 108 -3.49 5.81 4.86
CA THR A 108 -2.14 5.84 4.29
C THR A 108 -1.92 4.73 3.26
N LEU A 109 -2.19 3.47 3.64
CA LEU A 109 -2.00 2.31 2.78
C LEU A 109 -3.00 2.24 1.63
N SER A 110 -4.28 2.55 1.87
CA SER A 110 -5.28 2.54 0.79
C SER A 110 -4.98 3.60 -0.27
N ALA A 111 -4.53 4.80 0.12
CA ALA A 111 -4.07 5.81 -0.83
C ALA A 111 -2.84 5.33 -1.62
N ALA A 112 -1.86 4.69 -0.96
CA ALA A 112 -0.69 4.11 -1.62
C ALA A 112 -1.08 3.09 -2.70
N ILE A 113 -1.90 2.11 -2.31
CA ILE A 113 -2.38 1.04 -3.20
C ILE A 113 -3.16 1.62 -4.37
N SER A 114 -3.99 2.65 -4.12
CA SER A 114 -4.77 3.31 -5.18
C SER A 114 -3.84 3.87 -6.27
N VAL A 115 -2.80 4.60 -5.87
CA VAL A 115 -1.88 5.20 -6.84
C VAL A 115 -1.04 4.16 -7.57
N LEU A 116 -0.67 3.07 -6.89
CA LEU A 116 0.06 1.98 -7.55
C LEU A 116 -0.81 1.23 -8.56
N ILE A 117 -2.10 1.02 -8.27
CA ILE A 117 -3.06 0.34 -9.18
C ILE A 117 -3.36 1.17 -10.43
N GLU A 118 -3.21 2.49 -10.40
CA GLU A 118 -3.38 3.34 -11.59
C GLU A 118 -2.46 2.94 -12.76
N TYR A 119 -1.25 2.45 -12.49
CA TYR A 119 -0.29 2.07 -13.53
C TYR A 119 -0.77 0.87 -14.36
N PRO A 120 -1.03 -0.32 -13.77
CA PRO A 120 -1.58 -1.43 -14.52
C PRO A 120 -2.97 -1.10 -15.08
N THR A 121 -3.78 -0.27 -14.42
CA THR A 121 -5.08 0.18 -14.94
C THR A 121 -4.92 0.92 -16.27
N ARG A 122 -4.08 1.96 -16.31
CA ARG A 122 -3.84 2.72 -17.54
C ARG A 122 -3.20 1.85 -18.62
N GLY A 123 -2.31 0.94 -18.25
CA GLY A 123 -1.75 -0.04 -19.18
C GLY A 123 -2.80 -0.98 -19.78
N VAL A 124 -3.76 -1.46 -18.98
CA VAL A 124 -4.80 -2.43 -19.38
C VAL A 124 -5.88 -1.80 -20.28
N PHE A 125 -6.25 -0.56 -20.00
CA PHE A 125 -7.32 0.14 -20.72
C PHE A 125 -6.81 1.01 -21.86
N GLY A 126 -5.64 1.65 -21.69
CA GLY A 126 -5.02 2.49 -22.71
C GLY A 126 -3.98 1.78 -23.58
N GLY A 127 -3.31 0.74 -23.07
CA GLY A 127 -2.23 0.04 -23.77
C GLY A 127 -0.91 0.82 -23.75
N LEU A 128 0.20 0.09 -23.72
CA LEU A 128 1.55 0.62 -23.91
C LEU A 128 1.77 0.88 -25.40
N PRO A 129 2.05 2.11 -25.86
CA PRO A 129 2.41 2.34 -27.26
C PRO A 129 3.64 1.52 -27.67
N ARG A 130 3.61 0.94 -28.87
CA ARG A 130 4.79 0.34 -29.47
C ARG A 130 5.69 1.45 -29.99
N ARG A 131 6.97 1.43 -29.59
CA ARG A 131 7.97 2.39 -30.08
C ARG A 131 9.27 1.69 -30.49
N LYS A 132 10.12 2.43 -31.19
CA LYS A 132 11.51 2.00 -31.41
C LYS A 132 12.25 2.07 -30.07
N LEU A 133 13.14 1.11 -29.85
CA LEU A 133 14.04 1.13 -28.69
C LEU A 133 14.91 2.38 -28.76
N LYS A 134 15.06 3.07 -27.64
CA LYS A 134 15.86 4.29 -27.58
C LYS A 134 17.35 3.98 -27.76
N ARG A 135 17.79 2.82 -27.27
CA ARG A 135 19.21 2.43 -27.24
C ARG A 135 19.44 0.97 -27.64
N VAL A 136 20.66 0.69 -28.08
CA VAL A 136 21.13 -0.68 -28.27
C VAL A 136 21.47 -1.28 -26.89
N GLU A 137 21.38 -2.61 -26.77
CA GLU A 137 21.48 -3.34 -25.50
C GLU A 137 22.79 -3.11 -24.71
N GLN A 138 23.84 -2.59 -25.36
CA GLN A 138 25.17 -2.36 -24.78
C GLN A 138 25.41 -0.91 -24.30
N ASP A 139 24.43 0.00 -24.45
CA ASP A 139 24.65 1.45 -24.36
C ASP A 139 24.09 2.11 -23.07
N TYR A 140 23.82 1.36 -22.00
CA TYR A 140 23.25 1.93 -20.76
C TYR A 140 24.32 2.18 -19.70
N ASP A 141 24.41 3.42 -19.21
CA ASP A 141 25.16 3.78 -18.01
C ASP A 141 24.29 3.66 -16.76
N LEU A 142 24.58 2.68 -15.89
CA LEU A 142 23.84 2.45 -14.64
C LEU A 142 24.09 3.53 -13.58
N SER A 143 25.02 4.44 -13.81
CA SER A 143 25.26 5.61 -12.96
C SER A 143 24.53 6.87 -13.44
N ASP A 144 23.89 6.84 -14.62
CA ASP A 144 23.07 7.94 -15.13
C ASP A 144 21.57 7.67 -14.97
N ALA A 145 20.86 8.65 -14.44
CA ALA A 145 19.43 8.55 -14.15
C ALA A 145 18.56 8.48 -15.41
N ASN A 146 18.95 9.16 -16.50
CA ASN A 146 18.20 9.11 -17.76
C ASN A 146 18.41 7.77 -18.46
N ASP A 147 19.63 7.23 -18.44
CA ASP A 147 19.95 5.92 -18.99
C ASP A 147 19.21 4.79 -18.27
N VAL A 148 19.13 4.84 -16.93
CA VAL A 148 18.35 3.88 -16.14
C VAL A 148 16.86 3.95 -16.49
N LYS A 149 16.32 5.16 -16.66
CA LYS A 149 14.94 5.37 -17.07
C LYS A 149 14.69 4.86 -18.49
N ASP A 150 15.53 5.22 -19.46
CA ASP A 150 15.47 4.72 -20.83
C ASP A 150 15.54 3.18 -20.86
N GLY A 151 16.41 2.59 -20.04
CA GLY A 151 16.58 1.14 -19.91
C GLY A 151 15.34 0.44 -19.37
N TRP A 152 14.69 0.98 -18.35
CA TRP A 152 13.38 0.50 -17.87
C TRP A 152 12.32 0.53 -18.97
N GLU A 153 12.31 1.61 -19.73
CA GLU A 153 11.26 1.93 -20.69
C GLU A 153 11.42 1.07 -21.97
N ASP A 154 12.66 0.80 -22.41
CA ASP A 154 13.00 -0.17 -23.46
C ASP A 154 12.83 -1.62 -22.97
N PHE A 155 13.12 -1.91 -21.70
CA PHE A 155 12.81 -3.20 -21.09
C PHE A 155 11.31 -3.51 -21.17
N LEU A 156 10.44 -2.54 -20.85
CA LEU A 156 8.99 -2.69 -21.00
C LEU A 156 8.57 -2.93 -22.46
N GLN A 157 9.19 -2.27 -23.43
CA GLN A 157 8.91 -2.51 -24.85
C GLN A 157 9.21 -3.96 -25.25
N GLU A 158 10.40 -4.46 -24.88
CA GLU A 158 10.78 -5.85 -25.17
C GLU A 158 9.98 -6.88 -24.36
N LEU A 159 9.50 -6.50 -23.18
CA LEU A 159 8.64 -7.34 -22.36
C LEU A 159 7.24 -7.48 -22.97
N VAL A 160 6.66 -6.38 -23.44
CA VAL A 160 5.30 -6.38 -24.01
C VAL A 160 5.29 -6.81 -25.47
N TYR A 161 6.21 -6.33 -26.31
CA TYR A 161 6.21 -6.53 -27.76
C TYR A 161 7.32 -7.46 -28.27
N GLY A 162 8.36 -7.72 -27.48
CA GLY A 162 9.52 -8.54 -27.85
C GLY A 162 9.52 -9.92 -27.19
N ASN A 163 10.72 -10.41 -26.91
CA ASN A 163 10.99 -11.75 -26.34
C ASN A 163 11.71 -11.69 -24.98
N MET A 164 11.63 -10.56 -24.25
CA MET A 164 12.36 -10.37 -22.99
C MET A 164 12.02 -11.44 -21.95
N ALA A 165 10.76 -11.91 -21.87
CA ALA A 165 10.39 -12.95 -20.91
C ALA A 165 11.13 -14.27 -21.14
N GLN A 166 11.30 -14.67 -22.41
CA GLN A 166 12.09 -15.85 -22.80
C GLN A 166 13.58 -15.61 -22.53
N HIS A 167 14.09 -14.43 -22.89
CA HIS A 167 15.48 -14.06 -22.65
C HIS A 167 15.83 -14.14 -21.14
N LEU A 168 14.98 -13.59 -20.29
CA LEU A 168 15.12 -13.66 -18.83
C LEU A 168 15.11 -15.12 -18.36
N GLN A 169 14.18 -15.93 -18.84
CA GLN A 169 14.14 -17.37 -18.49
C GLN A 169 15.45 -18.07 -18.86
N GLU A 170 15.94 -17.87 -20.09
CA GLU A 170 17.19 -18.49 -20.55
C GLU A 170 18.38 -18.05 -19.71
N LYS A 171 18.54 -16.74 -19.49
CA LYS A 171 19.67 -16.18 -18.75
C LYS A 171 19.64 -16.54 -17.27
N ILE A 172 18.48 -16.44 -16.61
CA ILE A 172 18.31 -16.86 -15.21
C ILE A 172 18.60 -18.35 -15.06
N GLY A 173 18.34 -19.20 -16.07
CA GLY A 173 18.72 -20.61 -16.03
C GLY A 173 20.25 -20.85 -16.03
N VAL A 174 21.04 -19.89 -16.52
CA VAL A 174 22.50 -19.98 -16.64
C VAL A 174 23.22 -19.40 -15.42
N THR A 175 22.76 -18.26 -14.89
CA THR A 175 23.43 -17.51 -13.82
C THR A 175 22.44 -16.97 -12.78
N ASP A 176 22.86 -16.90 -11.53
CA ASP A 176 22.17 -16.23 -10.42
C ASP A 176 22.69 -14.81 -10.14
N ARG A 177 23.61 -14.31 -10.97
CA ARG A 177 24.22 -12.99 -10.80
C ARG A 177 23.57 -11.96 -11.73
N LEU A 178 23.23 -10.80 -11.17
CA LEU A 178 22.67 -9.69 -11.94
C LEU A 178 23.69 -9.13 -12.94
N GLU A 179 24.97 -9.09 -12.57
CA GLU A 179 26.04 -8.53 -13.41
C GLU A 179 26.23 -9.29 -14.74
N ASP A 180 25.79 -10.54 -14.79
CA ASP A 180 25.87 -11.40 -15.98
C ASP A 180 24.66 -11.21 -16.93
N GLN A 181 23.64 -10.45 -16.50
CA GLN A 181 22.49 -10.07 -17.31
C GLN A 181 22.86 -8.93 -18.26
N THR A 182 22.02 -8.67 -19.26
CA THR A 182 22.25 -7.55 -20.19
C THR A 182 22.06 -6.22 -19.48
N LEU A 183 22.77 -5.17 -19.94
CA LEU A 183 22.73 -3.85 -19.27
C LEU A 183 21.30 -3.28 -19.21
N ARG A 184 20.45 -3.61 -20.19
CA ARG A 184 19.02 -3.27 -20.15
C ARG A 184 18.29 -3.88 -18.95
N VAL A 185 18.54 -5.16 -18.65
CA VAL A 185 17.95 -5.86 -17.49
C VAL A 185 18.50 -5.27 -16.19
N GLN A 186 19.80 -4.96 -16.14
CA GLN A 186 20.40 -4.31 -14.97
C GLN A 186 19.82 -2.91 -14.72
N ALA A 187 19.63 -2.10 -15.78
CA ALA A 187 18.98 -0.79 -15.69
C ALA A 187 17.52 -0.90 -15.20
N ALA A 188 16.75 -1.85 -15.74
CA ALA A 188 15.40 -2.12 -15.28
C ALA A 188 15.36 -2.54 -13.79
N HIS A 189 16.33 -3.35 -13.36
CA HIS A 189 16.46 -3.76 -11.96
C HIS A 189 16.75 -2.57 -11.04
N GLU A 190 17.70 -1.70 -11.41
CA GLU A 190 17.99 -0.47 -10.65
C GLU A 190 16.78 0.46 -10.58
N TYR A 191 16.03 0.61 -11.68
CA TYR A 191 14.79 1.38 -11.69
C TYR A 191 13.75 0.83 -10.69
N ILE A 192 13.50 -0.49 -10.71
CA ILE A 192 12.57 -1.15 -9.77
C ILE A 192 13.04 -0.95 -8.33
N LEU A 193 14.33 -1.15 -8.08
CA LEU A 193 14.91 -1.09 -6.74
C LEU A 193 14.77 0.30 -6.11
N VAL A 194 15.09 1.37 -6.86
CA VAL A 194 14.96 2.75 -6.37
C VAL A 194 13.50 3.10 -6.07
N ASN A 195 12.55 2.69 -6.91
CA ASN A 195 11.13 2.90 -6.65
C ASN A 195 10.63 2.12 -5.42
N LEU A 196 11.05 0.85 -5.27
CA LEU A 196 10.69 0.05 -4.09
C LEU A 196 11.26 0.66 -2.80
N ALA A 197 12.53 1.10 -2.83
CA ALA A 197 13.15 1.81 -1.70
C ALA A 197 12.39 3.09 -1.34
N SER A 198 11.95 3.84 -2.34
CA SER A 198 11.20 5.08 -2.16
C SER A 198 9.83 4.84 -1.51
N ILE A 199 9.12 3.79 -1.93
CA ILE A 199 7.85 3.37 -1.32
C ILE A 199 8.07 2.93 0.13
N LEU A 200 9.07 2.08 0.39
CA LEU A 200 9.38 1.60 1.75
C LEU A 200 9.76 2.77 2.67
N HIS A 201 10.64 3.66 2.21
CA HIS A 201 11.01 4.87 2.96
C HIS A 201 9.80 5.74 3.26
N TYR A 202 8.90 5.95 2.29
CA TYR A 202 7.67 6.70 2.53
C TYR A 202 6.82 6.05 3.63
N ILE A 203 6.50 4.75 3.50
CA ILE A 203 5.66 4.04 4.47
C ILE A 203 6.28 4.06 5.86
N MET A 204 7.57 3.77 5.96
CA MET A 204 8.21 3.48 7.25
C MET A 204 8.72 4.72 7.97
N ILE A 205 9.16 5.73 7.23
CA ILE A 205 9.82 6.93 7.79
C ILE A 205 8.97 8.18 7.63
N LEU A 206 8.44 8.43 6.43
CA LEU A 206 7.71 9.67 6.13
C LEU A 206 6.24 9.62 6.55
N SER A 207 5.68 8.42 6.71
CA SER A 207 4.28 8.28 7.10
C SER A 207 4.09 8.47 8.61
N PRO A 208 2.96 9.06 9.03
CA PRO A 208 2.62 9.23 10.45
C PRO A 208 2.72 7.99 11.32
N ASP A 209 2.35 6.84 10.76
CA ASP A 209 2.20 5.58 11.47
C ASP A 209 3.43 4.67 11.26
N GLY A 210 4.48 5.16 10.62
CA GLY A 210 5.73 4.44 10.39
C GLY A 210 6.30 3.79 11.66
N PRO A 211 6.49 4.53 12.77
CA PRO A 211 6.97 3.97 14.03
C PRO A 211 6.06 2.86 14.59
N TYR A 212 4.74 3.01 14.44
CA TYR A 212 3.77 1.99 14.85
C TYR A 212 3.91 0.73 13.98
N LEU A 213 4.01 0.88 12.65
CA LEU A 213 4.24 -0.23 11.73
C LEU A 213 5.51 -1.00 12.04
N VAL A 214 6.61 -0.29 12.33
CA VAL A 214 7.88 -0.91 12.74
C VAL A 214 7.69 -1.77 13.99
N ARG A 215 6.95 -1.26 14.98
CA ARG A 215 6.66 -1.99 16.23
C ARG A 215 5.81 -3.23 15.97
N VAL A 216 4.76 -3.12 15.15
CA VAL A 216 3.90 -4.26 14.79
C VAL A 216 4.72 -5.32 14.05
N LEU A 217 5.52 -4.91 13.07
CA LEU A 217 6.38 -5.81 12.31
C LEU A 217 7.41 -6.51 13.20
N GLU A 218 8.06 -5.79 14.10
CA GLU A 218 8.98 -6.37 15.07
C GLU A 218 8.30 -7.39 15.98
N ASN A 219 7.13 -7.04 16.51
CA ASN A 219 6.37 -7.93 17.39
C ASN A 219 5.96 -9.22 16.68
N ILE A 220 5.51 -9.13 15.43
CA ILE A 220 5.20 -10.32 14.61
C ILE A 220 6.48 -11.12 14.37
N HIS A 221 7.55 -10.47 13.90
CA HIS A 221 8.81 -11.12 13.55
C HIS A 221 9.40 -11.93 14.71
N ARG A 222 9.33 -11.42 15.95
CA ARG A 222 9.79 -12.11 17.17
C ARG A 222 8.99 -13.38 17.51
N LEU A 223 7.74 -13.46 17.06
CA LEU A 223 6.84 -14.58 17.39
C LEU A 223 6.84 -15.69 16.33
N VAL A 224 7.43 -15.46 15.15
CA VAL A 224 7.50 -16.46 14.08
C VAL A 224 8.58 -17.50 14.41
N PRO A 225 8.25 -18.81 14.45
CA PRO A 225 9.23 -19.87 14.73
C PRO A 225 10.05 -20.22 13.49
N TYR A 226 10.93 -19.32 13.04
CA TYR A 226 11.75 -19.54 11.85
C TYR A 226 12.54 -20.85 11.92
N GLY A 227 13.14 -21.18 13.06
CA GLY A 227 13.87 -22.43 13.26
C GLY A 227 13.03 -23.69 12.98
N THR A 228 11.83 -23.78 13.55
CA THR A 228 10.92 -24.91 13.34
C THR A 228 10.43 -24.97 11.90
N MET A 229 10.04 -23.83 11.33
CA MET A 229 9.62 -23.75 9.93
C MET A 229 10.74 -24.22 8.99
N ARG A 230 11.98 -23.78 9.22
CA ARG A 230 13.15 -24.20 8.46
C ARG A 230 13.42 -25.70 8.58
N GLN A 231 13.23 -26.29 9.75
CA GLN A 231 13.37 -27.74 9.94
C GLN A 231 12.29 -28.50 9.17
N THR A 232 11.05 -28.02 9.17
CA THR A 232 9.96 -28.62 8.38
C THR A 232 10.23 -28.51 6.88
N LEU A 233 10.72 -27.37 6.39
CA LEU A 233 11.06 -27.16 4.98
C LEU A 233 12.22 -28.04 4.49
N ARG A 234 13.04 -28.60 5.39
CA ARG A 234 14.13 -29.54 5.04
C ARG A 234 13.66 -30.98 4.85
N VAL A 235 12.39 -31.28 5.11
CA VAL A 235 11.84 -32.62 4.95
C VAL A 235 11.81 -32.99 3.47
N GLY A 236 12.63 -33.96 3.05
CA GLY A 236 12.84 -34.27 1.63
C GLY A 236 11.59 -34.72 0.84
N ASN A 237 10.58 -35.30 1.51
CA ASN A 237 9.31 -35.60 0.84
C ASN A 237 8.36 -34.39 0.90
N ALA A 238 8.00 -33.85 -0.27
CA ALA A 238 7.17 -32.65 -0.38
C ALA A 238 5.77 -32.81 0.26
N ALA A 239 5.11 -33.96 0.14
CA ALA A 239 3.80 -34.16 0.76
C ALA A 239 3.90 -34.15 2.30
N THR A 240 4.92 -34.80 2.86
CA THR A 240 5.21 -34.76 4.29
C THR A 240 5.58 -33.35 4.75
N MET A 241 6.39 -32.62 3.96
CA MET A 241 6.75 -31.23 4.23
C MET A 241 5.51 -30.32 4.28
N ILE A 242 4.66 -30.37 3.24
CA ILE A 242 3.43 -29.56 3.15
C ILE A 242 2.51 -29.89 4.32
N ASN A 243 2.26 -31.17 4.60
CA ASN A 243 1.45 -31.58 5.75
C ASN A 243 2.04 -31.12 7.08
N GLY A 244 3.37 -31.19 7.23
CA GLY A 244 4.08 -30.66 8.39
C GLY A 244 3.87 -29.16 8.56
N MET A 245 4.00 -28.39 7.48
CA MET A 245 3.84 -26.93 7.49
C MET A 245 2.38 -26.53 7.76
N VAL A 246 1.42 -27.19 7.11
CA VAL A 246 -0.01 -26.98 7.37
C VAL A 246 -0.35 -27.32 8.82
N LYS A 247 0.21 -28.40 9.37
CA LYS A 247 0.00 -28.74 10.78
C LYS A 247 0.63 -27.70 11.71
N LEU A 248 1.85 -27.25 11.42
CA LEU A 248 2.54 -26.24 12.22
C LEU A 248 1.74 -24.92 12.27
N LEU A 249 1.26 -24.46 11.11
CA LEU A 249 0.62 -23.16 10.99
C LEU A 249 -0.86 -23.17 11.36
N LEU A 250 -1.61 -24.22 10.98
CA LEU A 250 -3.07 -24.25 10.98
C LEU A 250 -3.70 -25.23 11.98
N THR A 251 -2.90 -25.99 12.75
CA THR A 251 -3.44 -26.80 13.84
C THR A 251 -3.78 -25.89 15.01
N LYS A 252 -4.95 -26.11 15.60
CA LYS A 252 -5.38 -25.39 16.79
C LYS A 252 -4.43 -25.70 17.94
N MET A 253 -3.88 -24.67 18.56
CA MET A 253 -2.98 -24.82 19.69
C MET A 253 -3.76 -25.10 20.97
N THR A 254 -3.16 -25.93 21.82
CA THR A 254 -3.65 -26.18 23.18
C THR A 254 -3.15 -25.10 24.12
N ILE A 255 -3.79 -24.95 25.28
CA ILE A 255 -3.35 -24.01 26.33
C ILE A 255 -1.88 -24.28 26.71
N ASN A 256 -1.49 -25.54 26.86
CA ASN A 256 -0.12 -25.91 27.20
C ASN A 256 0.89 -25.46 26.13
N SER A 257 0.54 -25.60 24.85
CA SER A 257 1.36 -25.15 23.73
C SER A 257 1.51 -23.62 23.73
N VAL A 258 0.43 -22.89 24.00
CA VAL A 258 0.44 -21.42 24.07
C VAL A 258 1.31 -20.93 25.24
N THR A 259 1.16 -21.52 26.42
CA THR A 259 1.99 -21.16 27.58
C THR A 259 3.47 -21.44 27.34
N SER A 260 3.81 -22.61 26.79
CA SER A 260 5.21 -22.98 26.53
C SER A 260 5.86 -22.12 25.46
N PHE A 261 5.12 -21.73 24.42
CA PHE A 261 5.68 -21.05 23.25
C PHE A 261 5.63 -19.52 23.39
N PHE A 262 4.54 -18.98 23.93
CA PHE A 262 4.30 -17.54 24.06
C PHE A 262 4.45 -17.01 25.49
N GLY A 263 4.57 -17.88 26.50
CA GLY A 263 4.61 -17.47 27.91
C GLY A 263 3.30 -16.85 28.42
N LEU A 264 2.19 -17.05 27.71
CA LEU A 264 0.88 -16.50 28.06
C LEU A 264 0.06 -17.51 28.86
N THR A 265 -0.56 -17.07 29.96
CA THR A 265 -1.33 -17.93 30.89
C THR A 265 -2.85 -17.68 30.85
N ASN A 266 -3.35 -16.86 29.92
CA ASN A 266 -4.77 -16.47 29.87
C ASN A 266 -5.65 -17.47 29.10
N TYR A 267 -6.87 -17.67 29.60
CA TYR A 267 -7.77 -18.79 29.30
C TYR A 267 -8.68 -18.62 28.05
N SER A 268 -8.67 -17.45 27.37
CA SER A 268 -9.59 -17.15 26.25
C SER A 268 -9.12 -17.59 24.86
N ASP A 269 -7.86 -18.01 24.73
CA ASP A 269 -7.19 -18.19 23.42
C ASP A 269 -7.12 -19.67 22.98
N ALA A 270 -7.76 -20.58 23.73
CA ALA A 270 -7.80 -21.99 23.38
C ALA A 270 -8.60 -22.21 22.09
N GLY A 271 -7.94 -22.71 21.04
CA GLY A 271 -8.59 -23.04 19.77
C GLY A 271 -8.21 -22.19 18.55
N MET A 272 -7.26 -21.27 18.68
CA MET A 272 -6.61 -20.57 17.57
C MET A 272 -5.47 -21.38 16.97
N ASN A 273 -5.21 -21.23 15.67
CA ASN A 273 -3.99 -21.72 15.05
C ASN A 273 -2.78 -20.76 15.29
N LEU A 274 -1.58 -21.13 14.86
CA LEU A 274 -0.37 -20.33 15.11
C LEU A 274 -0.48 -18.91 14.51
N LEU A 275 -0.96 -18.78 13.27
CA LEU A 275 -1.10 -17.48 12.61
C LEU A 275 -2.09 -16.58 13.34
N GLN A 276 -3.23 -17.15 13.73
CA GLN A 276 -4.27 -16.46 14.51
C GLN A 276 -3.77 -16.08 15.90
N GLN A 277 -2.98 -16.93 16.55
CA GLN A 277 -2.42 -16.63 17.87
C GLN A 277 -1.40 -15.49 17.81
N ILE A 278 -0.52 -15.48 16.82
CA ILE A 278 0.43 -14.37 16.62
C ILE A 278 -0.34 -13.07 16.43
N ALA A 279 -1.32 -13.06 15.53
CA ALA A 279 -2.16 -11.89 15.29
C ALA A 279 -2.93 -11.44 16.57
N SER A 280 -3.59 -12.37 17.25
CA SER A 280 -4.35 -12.11 18.48
C SER A 280 -3.46 -11.56 19.59
N THR A 281 -2.26 -12.10 19.75
CA THR A 281 -1.29 -11.66 20.76
C THR A 281 -0.83 -10.23 20.51
N VAL A 282 -0.42 -9.91 19.28
CA VAL A 282 0.04 -8.56 18.92
C VAL A 282 -1.09 -7.54 19.05
N ILE A 283 -2.30 -7.89 18.59
CA ILE A 283 -3.49 -7.05 18.75
C ILE A 283 -3.84 -6.87 20.23
N GLY A 284 -3.73 -7.92 21.04
CA GLY A 284 -4.01 -7.91 22.48
C GLY A 284 -3.04 -7.03 23.27
N TRP A 285 -1.75 -7.01 22.91
CA TRP A 285 -0.76 -6.09 23.47
C TRP A 285 -1.12 -4.64 23.18
N ASP A 286 -1.52 -4.33 21.94
CA ASP A 286 -1.98 -3.00 21.58
C ASP A 286 -3.25 -2.63 22.37
N ILE A 287 -4.27 -3.48 22.42
CA ILE A 287 -5.51 -3.23 23.19
C ILE A 287 -5.17 -2.94 24.65
N SER A 288 -4.27 -3.70 25.26
CA SER A 288 -3.87 -3.53 26.66
C SER A 288 -3.18 -2.18 26.89
N GLU A 289 -2.32 -1.73 25.97
CA GLU A 289 -1.68 -0.42 26.03
C GLU A 289 -2.73 0.71 25.87
N LEU A 290 -3.67 0.56 24.93
CA LEU A 290 -4.77 1.50 24.73
C LEU A 290 -5.70 1.60 25.95
N GLN A 291 -5.96 0.49 26.62
CA GLN A 291 -6.75 0.47 27.87
C GLN A 291 -6.03 1.19 29.01
N LYS A 292 -4.70 1.06 29.11
CA LYS A 292 -3.90 1.84 30.08
C LYS A 292 -3.99 3.35 29.77
N GLN A 293 -3.89 3.72 28.50
CA GLN A 293 -4.06 5.12 28.08
C GLN A 293 -5.46 5.64 28.39
N THR A 294 -6.50 4.82 28.16
CA THR A 294 -7.89 5.12 28.56
C THR A 294 -7.97 5.42 30.06
N ALA A 295 -7.47 4.51 30.91
CA ALA A 295 -7.51 4.67 32.36
C ALA A 295 -6.73 5.91 32.85
N LYS A 296 -5.65 6.28 32.14
CA LYS A 296 -4.90 7.51 32.42
C LYS A 296 -5.70 8.76 32.01
N ALA A 297 -6.35 8.73 30.85
CA ALA A 297 -7.17 9.84 30.37
C ALA A 297 -8.39 10.08 31.28
N GLU A 298 -9.02 9.02 31.79
CA GLU A 298 -10.16 9.12 32.72
C GLU A 298 -9.79 9.75 34.08
N LYS A 299 -8.52 9.67 34.47
CA LYS A 299 -8.00 10.19 35.75
C LYS A 299 -7.32 11.56 35.63
N ALA A 300 -7.24 12.12 34.42
CA ALA A 300 -6.62 13.41 34.19
C ALA A 300 -7.41 14.53 34.87
N LYS A 301 -6.73 15.57 35.37
CA LYS A 301 -7.36 16.70 36.08
C LYS A 301 -8.33 17.47 35.17
N ASP A 302 -7.99 17.53 33.90
CA ASP A 302 -8.70 18.14 32.78
C ASP A 302 -9.53 17.12 31.97
N ALA A 303 -9.83 15.96 32.55
CA ALA A 303 -10.69 14.98 31.90
C ALA A 303 -12.10 15.55 31.64
N PRO A 304 -12.75 15.16 30.53
CA PRO A 304 -14.18 15.42 30.35
C PRO A 304 -14.99 14.80 31.48
N SER A 305 -16.15 15.38 31.80
CA SER A 305 -17.03 14.81 32.82
C SER A 305 -17.40 13.35 32.50
N LYS A 306 -17.78 12.57 33.52
CA LYS A 306 -18.27 11.19 33.34
C LYS A 306 -19.39 11.06 32.30
N ALA A 307 -20.31 12.02 32.22
CA ALA A 307 -21.40 12.02 31.23
C ALA A 307 -20.87 12.04 29.78
N HIS A 308 -19.94 12.95 29.47
CA HIS A 308 -19.24 13.00 28.17
C HIS A 308 -18.52 11.68 27.83
N MET A 309 -17.80 11.09 28.79
CA MET A 309 -17.08 9.83 28.55
C MET A 309 -18.04 8.66 28.30
N VAL A 310 -19.18 8.63 28.99
CA VAL A 310 -20.26 7.65 28.74
C VAL A 310 -20.88 7.86 27.36
N ALA A 311 -21.14 9.10 26.94
CA ALA A 311 -21.65 9.41 25.61
C ALA A 311 -20.70 8.91 24.50
N VAL A 312 -19.38 9.11 24.65
CA VAL A 312 -18.38 8.55 23.71
C VAL A 312 -18.42 7.02 23.68
N LYS A 313 -18.46 6.36 24.84
CA LYS A 313 -18.55 4.89 24.91
C LYS A 313 -19.86 4.36 24.31
N ASN A 314 -20.97 5.09 24.49
CA ASN A 314 -22.27 4.74 23.91
C ASN A 314 -22.29 4.91 22.40
N HIS A 315 -21.65 5.96 21.87
CA HIS A 315 -21.52 6.17 20.42
C HIS A 315 -20.93 4.93 19.71
N MET A 316 -19.98 4.24 20.33
CA MET A 316 -19.36 3.02 19.77
C MET A 316 -20.34 1.85 19.62
N LYS A 317 -21.42 1.85 20.39
CA LYS A 317 -22.44 0.79 20.43
C LYS A 317 -23.65 1.09 19.55
N GLN A 318 -23.75 2.29 18.99
CA GLN A 318 -24.87 2.68 18.14
C GLN A 318 -24.90 1.89 16.82
N ALA A 319 -25.98 2.01 16.05
CA ALA A 319 -26.01 1.49 14.69
C ALA A 319 -25.11 2.33 13.76
N ARG A 320 -24.74 1.77 12.60
CA ARG A 320 -23.91 2.48 11.60
C ARG A 320 -24.54 3.79 11.18
N GLU A 321 -25.84 3.74 10.91
CA GLU A 321 -26.63 4.85 10.37
C GLU A 321 -26.58 6.05 11.30
N VAL A 322 -26.63 5.82 12.62
CA VAL A 322 -26.50 6.85 13.64
C VAL A 322 -25.09 7.45 13.65
N ARG A 323 -24.05 6.62 13.53
CA ARG A 323 -22.67 7.11 13.49
C ARG A 323 -22.38 7.93 12.24
N ASP A 324 -22.83 7.44 11.09
CA ASP A 324 -22.70 8.14 9.81
C ASP A 324 -23.46 9.46 9.82
N GLU A 325 -24.65 9.51 10.41
CA GLU A 325 -25.39 10.78 10.51
C GLU A 325 -24.73 11.77 11.46
N ARG A 326 -24.16 11.32 12.58
CA ARG A 326 -23.33 12.17 13.44
C ARG A 326 -22.11 12.72 12.68
N ARG A 327 -21.48 11.91 11.81
CA ARG A 327 -20.39 12.36 10.93
C ARG A 327 -20.86 13.42 9.93
N ARG A 328 -21.97 13.16 9.21
CA ARG A 328 -22.55 14.11 8.26
C ARG A 328 -22.94 15.43 8.93
N THR A 329 -23.51 15.34 10.12
CA THR A 329 -23.89 16.51 10.94
C THR A 329 -22.66 17.28 11.39
N SER A 330 -21.60 16.60 11.83
CA SER A 330 -20.30 17.20 12.14
C SER A 330 -19.72 17.98 10.94
N GLU A 331 -19.76 17.38 9.74
CA GLU A 331 -19.29 18.05 8.51
C GLU A 331 -20.16 19.27 8.15
N ARG A 332 -21.49 19.07 8.08
CA ARG A 332 -22.47 20.08 7.64
C ARG A 332 -22.53 21.29 8.56
N GLU A 333 -22.47 21.06 9.86
CA GLU A 333 -22.58 22.12 10.88
C GLU A 333 -21.22 22.64 11.35
N SER A 334 -20.12 22.16 10.77
CA SER A 334 -18.76 22.59 11.13
C SER A 334 -18.52 22.50 12.64
N LYS A 335 -18.86 21.34 13.21
CA LYS A 335 -18.62 21.01 14.62
C LYS A 335 -17.83 19.72 14.73
N SER A 336 -17.01 19.57 15.77
CA SER A 336 -16.23 18.34 15.93
C SER A 336 -17.15 17.13 16.12
N LEU A 337 -16.66 15.93 15.80
CA LEU A 337 -17.44 14.71 15.92
C LEU A 337 -17.86 14.47 17.38
N VAL A 338 -16.97 14.77 18.34
CA VAL A 338 -17.33 14.71 19.77
C VAL A 338 -18.42 15.71 20.13
N GLN A 339 -18.40 16.93 19.57
CA GLN A 339 -19.49 17.88 19.79
C GLN A 339 -20.82 17.36 19.20
N ALA A 340 -20.80 16.80 17.99
CA ALA A 340 -21.97 16.20 17.38
C ALA A 340 -22.54 15.03 18.22
N ILE A 341 -21.67 14.21 18.82
CA ILE A 341 -22.09 13.15 19.77
C ILE A 341 -22.75 13.76 21.01
N PHE A 342 -22.18 14.82 21.57
CA PHE A 342 -22.70 15.43 22.80
C PHE A 342 -24.03 16.16 22.59
N ASP A 343 -24.19 16.84 21.45
CA ASP A 343 -25.45 17.49 21.09
C ASP A 343 -26.57 16.46 20.91
N ASP A 344 -26.29 15.36 20.20
CA ASP A 344 -27.26 14.28 19.95
C ASP A 344 -27.68 13.56 21.26
N GLU A 345 -26.72 13.34 22.16
CA GLU A 345 -26.96 12.76 23.50
C GLU A 345 -27.47 13.80 24.52
N LYS A 346 -27.70 15.06 24.09
CA LYS A 346 -28.23 16.18 24.90
C LYS A 346 -27.41 16.48 26.16
N ILE A 347 -26.09 16.42 26.06
CA ILE A 347 -25.17 16.74 27.16
C ILE A 347 -24.97 18.26 27.26
N ASN A 348 -25.59 18.89 28.26
CA ASN A 348 -25.60 20.35 28.42
C ASN A 348 -24.33 20.95 29.07
N ALA A 349 -23.43 20.11 29.60
CA ALA A 349 -22.24 20.57 30.30
C ALA A 349 -21.19 21.11 29.32
N LYS A 350 -20.88 22.42 29.39
CA LYS A 350 -19.88 23.03 28.52
C LYS A 350 -18.47 22.52 28.87
N LEU A 351 -17.71 22.13 27.84
CA LEU A 351 -16.29 21.79 27.97
C LEU A 351 -15.43 23.02 27.72
N SER A 352 -14.33 23.16 28.47
CA SER A 352 -13.25 24.06 28.07
C SER A 352 -12.57 23.55 26.79
N ALA A 353 -11.79 24.40 26.12
CA ALA A 353 -11.04 24.00 24.92
C ALA A 353 -10.08 22.82 25.20
N GLU A 354 -9.44 22.80 26.37
CA GLU A 354 -8.54 21.72 26.79
C GLU A 354 -9.31 20.41 27.04
N GLN A 355 -10.43 20.47 27.78
CA GLN A 355 -11.29 19.31 28.01
C GLN A 355 -11.90 18.77 26.71
N HIS A 356 -12.21 19.66 25.76
CA HIS A 356 -12.68 19.26 24.43
C HIS A 356 -11.60 18.49 23.66
N GLY A 357 -10.35 18.98 23.67
CA GLY A 357 -9.21 18.26 23.12
C GLY A 357 -9.04 16.87 23.74
N LYS A 358 -9.16 16.76 25.07
CA LYS A 358 -9.13 15.46 25.76
C LYS A 358 -10.29 14.54 25.39
N ALA A 359 -11.49 15.10 25.13
CA ALA A 359 -12.63 14.31 24.67
C ALA A 359 -12.37 13.73 23.27
N MET A 360 -11.78 14.51 22.36
CA MET A 360 -11.38 14.03 21.03
C MET A 360 -10.33 12.92 21.11
N ASP A 361 -9.28 13.12 21.92
CA ASP A 361 -8.25 12.10 22.13
C ASP A 361 -8.86 10.83 22.73
N PHE A 362 -9.78 10.98 23.70
CA PHE A 362 -10.50 9.86 24.30
C PHE A 362 -11.34 9.08 23.26
N LEU A 363 -12.08 9.77 22.39
CA LEU A 363 -12.80 9.15 21.27
C LEU A 363 -11.85 8.36 20.36
N SER A 364 -10.71 8.95 19.99
CA SER A 364 -9.71 8.30 19.13
C SER A 364 -9.12 7.03 19.77
N ILE A 365 -8.87 7.03 21.09
CA ILE A 365 -8.46 5.84 21.84
C ILE A 365 -9.57 4.77 21.80
N GLN A 366 -10.82 5.13 22.08
CA GLN A 366 -11.94 4.17 22.09
C GLN A 366 -12.19 3.55 20.71
N LEU A 367 -12.15 4.36 19.64
CA LEU A 367 -12.24 3.88 18.26
C LEU A 367 -11.11 2.90 17.94
N SER A 368 -9.88 3.21 18.37
CA SER A 368 -8.71 2.37 18.12
C SER A 368 -8.76 1.03 18.87
N ILE A 369 -9.37 0.98 20.07
CA ILE A 369 -9.66 -0.27 20.80
C ILE A 369 -10.71 -1.07 20.04
N ARG A 370 -11.83 -0.42 19.67
CA ARG A 370 -12.94 -1.05 18.94
C ARG A 370 -12.44 -1.67 17.63
N ASP A 371 -11.69 -0.93 16.83
CA ASP A 371 -11.16 -1.39 15.55
C ASP A 371 -10.32 -2.67 15.72
N ARG A 372 -9.42 -2.69 16.72
CA ARG A 372 -8.59 -3.85 17.04
C ARG A 372 -9.39 -5.05 17.51
N GLN A 373 -10.43 -4.83 18.32
CA GLN A 373 -11.36 -5.89 18.71
C GLN A 373 -12.11 -6.47 17.50
N GLN A 374 -12.58 -5.62 16.58
CA GLN A 374 -13.24 -6.07 15.35
C GLN A 374 -12.28 -6.88 14.46
N LEU A 375 -11.04 -6.42 14.30
CA LEU A 375 -10.00 -7.14 13.56
C LEU A 375 -9.71 -8.52 14.20
N SER A 376 -9.53 -8.58 15.51
CA SER A 376 -9.34 -9.85 16.23
C SER A 376 -10.55 -10.78 16.08
N ASN A 377 -11.77 -10.24 16.16
CA ASN A 377 -12.99 -11.02 15.97
C ASN A 377 -13.09 -11.62 14.57
N ILE A 378 -12.75 -10.84 13.54
CA ILE A 378 -12.80 -11.29 12.15
C ILE A 378 -11.66 -12.26 11.83
N LEU A 379 -10.45 -12.03 12.33
CA LEU A 379 -9.29 -12.84 11.94
C LEU A 379 -9.12 -14.09 12.79
N CYS A 380 -9.49 -14.03 14.07
CA CYS A 380 -9.10 -15.03 15.07
C CYS A 380 -10.30 -15.71 15.76
N ASN A 381 -11.42 -15.02 15.95
CA ASN A 381 -12.52 -15.51 16.81
C ASN A 381 -13.79 -15.94 16.03
N GLN A 382 -13.70 -16.16 14.73
CA GLN A 382 -14.88 -16.53 13.94
C GLN A 382 -15.32 -17.98 14.17
N ASN A 383 -16.64 -18.19 14.20
CA ASN A 383 -17.25 -19.51 14.13
C ASN A 383 -18.35 -19.52 13.05
N PRO A 384 -18.20 -20.28 11.95
CA PRO A 384 -17.04 -21.13 11.61
C PRO A 384 -15.77 -20.32 11.35
N ASP A 385 -14.60 -20.95 11.47
CA ASP A 385 -13.30 -20.32 11.22
C ASP A 385 -13.02 -20.25 9.70
N ILE A 386 -13.49 -19.17 9.08
CA ILE A 386 -13.41 -18.97 7.63
C ILE A 386 -11.97 -18.69 7.19
N VAL A 387 -11.17 -18.01 8.02
CA VAL A 387 -9.78 -17.64 7.69
C VAL A 387 -8.92 -18.89 7.55
N THR A 388 -8.98 -19.80 8.53
CA THR A 388 -8.22 -21.07 8.45
C THR A 388 -8.64 -21.87 7.23
N GLN A 389 -9.94 -21.94 6.91
CA GLN A 389 -10.41 -22.67 5.73
C GLN A 389 -9.94 -22.02 4.42
N ALA A 390 -9.99 -20.69 4.31
CA ALA A 390 -9.48 -19.97 3.15
C ALA A 390 -7.99 -20.24 2.91
N ILE A 391 -7.17 -20.29 3.99
CA ILE A 391 -5.75 -20.62 3.87
C ILE A 391 -5.56 -22.08 3.44
N ARG A 392 -6.35 -23.02 3.96
CA ARG A 392 -6.31 -24.43 3.53
C ARG A 392 -6.66 -24.58 2.05
N ASP A 393 -7.72 -23.92 1.61
CA ASP A 393 -8.16 -23.91 0.20
C ASP A 393 -7.05 -23.35 -0.70
N MET A 394 -6.38 -22.27 -0.27
CA MET A 394 -5.23 -21.68 -0.97
C MET A 394 -4.03 -22.62 -1.03
N VAL A 395 -3.64 -23.24 0.09
CA VAL A 395 -2.53 -24.20 0.12
C VAL A 395 -2.83 -25.40 -0.76
N ALA A 396 -4.07 -25.89 -0.78
CA ALA A 396 -4.50 -26.97 -1.66
C ALA A 396 -4.41 -26.57 -3.14
N ALA A 397 -4.87 -25.37 -3.50
CA ALA A 397 -4.78 -24.87 -4.88
C ALA A 397 -3.32 -24.72 -5.36
N TYR A 398 -2.42 -24.34 -4.45
CA TYR A 398 -0.99 -24.19 -4.74
C TYR A 398 -0.16 -25.46 -4.48
N GLU A 399 -0.75 -26.55 -4.00
CA GLU A 399 -0.02 -27.77 -3.63
C GLU A 399 0.91 -28.29 -4.75
N PRO A 400 0.47 -28.37 -6.03
CA PRO A 400 1.35 -28.79 -7.11
C PRO A 400 2.56 -27.86 -7.30
N ILE A 401 2.34 -26.55 -7.17
CA ILE A 401 3.40 -25.54 -7.34
C ILE A 401 4.36 -25.57 -6.14
N ILE A 402 3.84 -25.71 -4.92
CA ILE A 402 4.68 -25.84 -3.71
C ILE A 402 5.58 -27.07 -3.83
N ARG A 403 5.06 -28.17 -4.38
CA ARG A 403 5.83 -29.39 -4.63
C ARG A 403 6.94 -29.17 -5.67
N GLU A 404 6.63 -28.55 -6.79
CA GLU A 404 7.61 -28.17 -7.83
C GLU A 404 8.70 -27.26 -7.24
N CYS A 405 8.31 -26.20 -6.52
CA CYS A 405 9.24 -25.30 -5.85
C CYS A 405 10.12 -26.00 -4.82
N HIS A 406 9.56 -26.90 -3.99
CA HIS A 406 10.34 -27.65 -3.00
C HIS A 406 11.40 -28.55 -3.65
N ASN A 407 11.11 -29.12 -4.82
CA ASN A 407 12.06 -29.96 -5.54
C ASN A 407 13.13 -29.13 -6.25
N ALA A 408 12.80 -27.90 -6.66
CA ALA A 408 13.69 -27.04 -7.42
C ALA A 408 14.54 -26.09 -6.57
N ILE A 409 14.10 -25.73 -5.36
CA ILE A 409 14.62 -24.60 -4.59
C ILE A 409 14.92 -25.01 -3.16
N ASP A 410 16.02 -24.51 -2.58
CA ASP A 410 16.27 -24.63 -1.14
C ASP A 410 15.38 -23.65 -0.36
N LEU A 411 14.14 -24.06 -0.10
CA LEU A 411 13.16 -23.27 0.66
C LEU A 411 13.63 -22.94 2.09
N SER A 412 14.47 -23.79 2.70
CA SER A 412 15.02 -23.56 4.04
C SER A 412 16.04 -22.42 4.06
N SER A 413 16.89 -22.34 3.03
CA SER A 413 17.79 -21.20 2.81
C SER A 413 17.00 -19.95 2.46
N THR A 414 16.01 -20.03 1.57
CA THR A 414 15.18 -18.87 1.21
C THR A 414 14.49 -18.25 2.43
N LEU A 415 13.96 -19.08 3.34
CA LEU A 415 13.35 -18.60 4.57
C LEU A 415 14.36 -17.91 5.50
N LEU A 416 15.61 -18.40 5.55
CA LEU A 416 16.68 -17.77 6.32
C LEU A 416 17.07 -16.41 5.73
N ASP A 417 17.20 -16.32 4.41
CA ASP A 417 17.51 -15.08 3.71
C ASP A 417 16.42 -14.02 3.98
N PHE A 418 15.15 -14.44 4.01
CA PHE A 418 14.00 -13.59 4.37
C PHE A 418 14.03 -13.14 5.85
N GLU A 419 14.34 -14.05 6.77
CA GLU A 419 14.49 -13.73 8.21
C GLU A 419 15.56 -12.66 8.44
N HIS A 420 16.73 -12.81 7.80
CA HIS A 420 17.81 -11.83 7.86
C HIS A 420 17.41 -10.49 7.25
N PHE A 421 16.76 -10.50 6.08
CA PHE A 421 16.25 -9.28 5.46
C PHE A 421 15.29 -8.52 6.38
N LEU A 422 14.31 -9.21 6.97
CA LEU A 422 13.36 -8.60 7.89
C LEU A 422 14.05 -8.02 9.13
N THR A 423 15.05 -8.72 9.67
CA THR A 423 15.83 -8.25 10.82
C THR A 423 16.50 -6.91 10.51
N ASP A 424 17.20 -6.82 9.38
CA ASP A 424 17.91 -5.62 8.96
C ASP A 424 16.94 -4.50 8.54
N PHE A 425 15.82 -4.84 7.90
CA PHE A 425 14.77 -3.89 7.54
C PHE A 425 14.14 -3.24 8.76
N ILE A 426 13.82 -4.03 9.80
CA ILE A 426 13.29 -3.51 11.07
C ILE A 426 14.36 -2.64 11.75
N LYS A 427 15.62 -3.09 11.79
CA LYS A 427 16.73 -2.33 12.39
C LYS A 427 16.92 -0.98 11.70
N LEU A 428 16.95 -0.96 10.37
CA LEU A 428 17.06 0.27 9.58
C LEU A 428 15.88 1.20 9.86
N SER A 429 14.66 0.68 9.81
CA SER A 429 13.44 1.50 9.94
C SER A 429 13.27 2.13 11.33
N LYS A 430 13.93 1.59 12.36
CA LYS A 430 13.97 2.21 13.70
C LYS A 430 14.91 3.42 13.79
N GLY A 431 15.78 3.61 12.80
CA GLY A 431 16.87 4.58 12.82
C GLY A 431 18.01 4.17 13.76
N SER A 432 19.24 4.40 13.31
CA SER A 432 20.45 4.12 14.07
C SER A 432 20.49 4.94 15.36
N GLY A 433 20.32 4.28 16.49
CA GLY A 433 20.70 4.78 17.82
C GLY A 433 22.06 4.22 18.26
N GLU A 434 22.90 3.75 17.35
CA GLU A 434 24.14 3.05 17.68
C GLU A 434 25.38 3.93 17.52
N ASN A 435 26.11 4.05 18.63
CA ASN A 435 27.50 4.46 18.72
C ASN A 435 28.39 3.62 17.78
N THR A 436 28.50 3.97 16.50
CA THR A 436 29.66 3.55 15.70
C THR A 436 30.83 4.46 16.07
N THR A 437 31.42 4.20 17.24
CA THR A 437 32.80 4.62 17.49
C THR A 437 33.68 3.85 16.49
N PRO A 438 34.46 4.50 15.62
CA PRO A 438 35.47 3.80 14.84
C PRO A 438 36.44 3.10 15.79
N PRO A 439 37.07 1.97 15.40
CA PRO A 439 38.15 1.40 16.20
C PRO A 439 39.25 2.45 16.32
N SER A 440 39.50 2.92 17.54
CA SER A 440 40.60 3.84 17.84
C SER A 440 41.92 3.22 17.40
N GLN A 441 42.61 3.83 16.45
CA GLN A 441 44.01 3.53 16.19
C GLN A 441 44.84 3.85 17.45
N PRO A 442 45.81 3.00 17.81
CA PRO A 442 46.70 3.27 18.93
C PRO A 442 47.81 4.23 18.51
N GLY A 443 47.93 5.36 19.21
CA GLY A 443 49.16 6.14 19.28
C GLY A 443 49.06 7.57 18.75
N THR A 444 48.86 8.53 19.66
CA THR A 444 49.58 9.81 19.70
C THR A 444 49.27 10.53 21.02
N PRO A 445 50.22 11.22 21.68
CA PRO A 445 50.02 11.82 23.00
C PRO A 445 49.19 13.11 22.93
N LYS A 446 48.19 13.23 23.81
CA LYS A 446 47.37 14.44 23.98
C LYS A 446 48.17 15.58 24.62
N LEU A 447 48.06 16.78 24.06
CA LEU A 447 48.44 18.03 24.72
C LEU A 447 47.24 19.00 24.76
N ILE A 448 46.96 19.44 26.00
CA ILE A 448 46.15 20.60 26.46
C ILE A 448 44.61 20.43 26.52
N PRO A 449 43.98 20.62 27.71
CA PRO A 449 42.53 20.58 27.88
C PRO A 449 41.89 21.96 27.65
N SER A 450 40.91 22.04 26.75
CA SER A 450 39.99 23.19 26.66
C SER A 450 38.56 22.75 26.98
N ARG A 451 37.93 23.53 27.87
CA ARG A 451 36.52 23.60 28.36
C ARG A 451 35.54 22.46 28.01
N PRO A 452 34.74 21.96 28.98
CA PRO A 452 33.66 21.03 28.69
C PRO A 452 32.50 21.75 27.97
N SER A 453 32.42 21.60 26.64
CA SER A 453 31.16 21.78 25.93
C SER A 453 30.28 20.58 26.27
N THR A 454 29.09 20.84 26.82
CA THR A 454 28.03 19.85 26.96
C THR A 454 27.84 19.10 25.64
N PRO A 455 27.91 17.75 25.59
CA PRO A 455 27.58 17.03 24.37
C PRO A 455 26.10 17.26 24.11
N LYS A 456 25.76 17.93 22.99
CA LYS A 456 24.42 17.78 22.42
C LYS A 456 24.19 16.28 22.21
N PRO A 457 23.04 15.72 22.63
CA PRO A 457 22.75 14.32 22.35
C PRO A 457 22.86 14.11 20.83
N PRO A 458 23.46 12.99 20.37
CA PRO A 458 23.56 12.73 18.94
C PRO A 458 22.16 12.78 18.34
N GLN A 459 21.94 13.72 17.41
CA GLN A 459 20.71 13.77 16.64
C GLN A 459 20.62 12.46 15.89
N ARG A 460 19.60 11.66 16.20
CA ARG A 460 19.27 10.43 15.47
C ARG A 460 18.98 10.84 14.03
N SER A 461 19.89 10.55 13.11
CA SER A 461 19.67 10.80 11.69
C SER A 461 18.55 9.86 11.22
N LEU A 462 17.47 10.42 10.69
CA LEU A 462 16.40 9.62 10.09
C LEU A 462 16.98 8.84 8.90
N PRO A 463 16.61 7.56 8.71
CA PRO A 463 16.99 6.79 7.53
C PRO A 463 16.57 7.51 6.25
N THR A 464 17.39 7.42 5.21
CA THR A 464 17.15 8.03 3.90
C THR A 464 16.70 6.99 2.88
N VAL A 465 16.23 7.43 1.70
CA VAL A 465 15.92 6.55 0.57
C VAL A 465 17.16 5.73 0.15
N GLU A 466 18.35 6.32 0.20
CA GLU A 466 19.60 5.66 -0.15
C GLU A 466 19.92 4.50 0.80
N ASP A 467 19.57 4.61 2.08
CA ASP A 467 19.75 3.52 3.04
C ASP A 467 18.86 2.31 2.71
N TYR A 468 17.63 2.56 2.27
CA TYR A 468 16.74 1.51 1.77
C TYR A 468 17.24 0.92 0.45
N VAL A 469 17.80 1.73 -0.47
CA VAL A 469 18.45 1.25 -1.70
C VAL A 469 19.60 0.30 -1.35
N LYS A 470 20.48 0.67 -0.42
CA LYS A 470 21.59 -0.17 0.06
C LYS A 470 21.09 -1.48 0.67
N LEU A 471 20.03 -1.43 1.47
CA LEU A 471 19.41 -2.62 2.05
C LEU A 471 18.86 -3.55 0.96
N LEU A 472 18.11 -3.03 -0.01
CA LEU A 472 17.56 -3.85 -1.10
C LEU A 472 18.67 -4.46 -1.96
N ARG A 473 19.72 -3.69 -2.28
CA ARG A 473 20.90 -4.21 -3.02
C ARG A 473 21.60 -5.33 -2.25
N LYS A 474 21.71 -5.22 -0.92
CA LYS A 474 22.31 -6.27 -0.07
C LYS A 474 21.57 -7.61 -0.20
N TYR A 475 20.25 -7.58 -0.35
CA TYR A 475 19.40 -8.79 -0.36
C TYR A 475 18.88 -9.20 -1.76
N GLN A 476 19.16 -8.43 -2.81
CA GLN A 476 18.69 -8.75 -4.18
C GLN A 476 19.19 -10.12 -4.67
N TYR A 477 20.41 -10.50 -4.30
CA TYR A 477 20.98 -11.81 -4.66
C TYR A 477 20.13 -12.97 -4.14
N ALA A 478 19.46 -12.83 -2.99
CA ALA A 478 18.57 -13.88 -2.49
C ALA A 478 17.40 -14.17 -3.45
N VAL A 479 16.88 -13.13 -4.10
CA VAL A 479 15.83 -13.26 -5.14
C VAL A 479 16.41 -13.89 -6.41
N HIS A 480 17.59 -13.46 -6.86
CA HIS A 480 18.20 -14.02 -8.07
C HIS A 480 18.59 -15.49 -7.89
N LYS A 481 19.15 -15.85 -6.73
CA LYS A 481 19.41 -17.24 -6.34
C LYS A 481 18.13 -18.08 -6.35
N PHE A 482 17.03 -17.56 -5.79
CA PHE A 482 15.73 -18.25 -5.81
C PHE A 482 15.26 -18.50 -7.25
N LEU A 483 15.28 -17.47 -8.10
CA LEU A 483 14.85 -17.56 -9.49
C LEU A 483 15.75 -18.50 -10.31
N HIS A 484 17.07 -18.41 -10.12
CA HIS A 484 18.04 -19.30 -10.77
C HIS A 484 17.79 -20.76 -10.42
N GLN A 485 17.63 -21.08 -9.13
CA GLN A 485 17.32 -22.43 -8.69
C GLN A 485 16.01 -22.94 -9.29
N ALA A 486 14.96 -22.12 -9.27
CA ALA A 486 13.67 -22.46 -9.85
C ALA A 486 13.78 -22.83 -11.34
N VAL A 487 14.46 -21.99 -12.13
CA VAL A 487 14.57 -22.16 -13.58
C VAL A 487 15.55 -23.26 -13.98
N LYS A 488 16.70 -23.35 -13.30
CA LYS A 488 17.75 -24.33 -13.60
C LYS A 488 17.33 -25.75 -13.24
N ASN A 489 16.66 -25.93 -12.10
CA ASN A 489 16.35 -27.25 -11.58
C ASN A 489 14.98 -27.78 -12.07
N ASP A 490 14.02 -26.90 -12.39
CA ASP A 490 12.71 -27.29 -12.93
C ASP A 490 12.25 -26.37 -14.08
N LYS A 491 12.55 -26.81 -15.31
CA LYS A 491 12.15 -26.09 -16.53
C LYS A 491 10.63 -26.00 -16.69
N LYS A 492 9.86 -27.01 -16.24
CA LYS A 492 8.39 -27.02 -16.38
C LYS A 492 7.76 -25.99 -15.48
N LEU A 493 8.27 -25.85 -14.25
CA LEU A 493 7.89 -24.77 -13.34
C LEU A 493 8.13 -23.42 -14.01
N ALA A 494 9.33 -23.19 -14.56
CA ALA A 494 9.66 -21.94 -15.23
C ALA A 494 8.76 -21.66 -16.45
N GLU A 495 8.58 -22.63 -17.34
CA GLU A 495 7.72 -22.50 -18.54
C GLU A 495 6.28 -22.14 -18.18
N LYS A 496 5.74 -22.73 -17.12
CA LYS A 496 4.38 -22.44 -16.64
C LYS A 496 4.22 -20.96 -16.25
N TRP A 497 5.18 -20.42 -15.50
CA TRP A 497 5.16 -19.01 -15.06
C TRP A 497 5.47 -18.04 -16.18
N VAL A 498 6.40 -18.38 -17.09
CA VAL A 498 6.69 -17.56 -18.28
C VAL A 498 5.48 -17.51 -19.21
N LYS A 499 4.76 -18.61 -19.41
CA LYS A 499 3.52 -18.63 -20.18
C LYS A 499 2.43 -17.75 -19.55
N TYR A 500 2.28 -17.80 -18.22
CA TYR A 500 1.39 -16.88 -17.51
C TYR A 500 1.81 -15.42 -17.71
N ALA A 501 3.09 -15.11 -17.50
CA ALA A 501 3.62 -13.76 -17.65
C ALA A 501 3.39 -13.22 -19.07
N GLN A 502 3.66 -14.02 -20.10
CA GLN A 502 3.37 -13.66 -21.49
C GLN A 502 1.87 -13.39 -21.72
N GLY A 503 0.99 -14.25 -21.20
CA GLY A 503 -0.45 -14.04 -21.25
C GLY A 503 -0.88 -12.73 -20.58
N ALA A 504 -0.35 -12.45 -19.39
CA ALA A 504 -0.57 -11.20 -18.69
C ALA A 504 -0.06 -9.98 -19.49
N LEU A 505 1.11 -10.10 -20.12
CA LEU A 505 1.74 -9.02 -20.90
C LEU A 505 0.93 -8.65 -22.16
N LEU A 506 0.20 -9.59 -22.75
CA LEU A 506 -0.70 -9.31 -23.87
C LEU A 506 -1.78 -8.27 -23.53
N HIS A 507 -2.19 -8.19 -22.27
CA HIS A 507 -3.20 -7.23 -21.82
C HIS A 507 -2.73 -5.78 -21.80
N PHE A 508 -1.42 -5.54 -21.98
CA PHE A 508 -0.83 -4.21 -22.09
C PHE A 508 -0.57 -3.77 -23.54
N ARG A 509 -0.85 -4.62 -24.55
CA ARG A 509 -0.71 -4.24 -25.96
C ARG A 509 -1.87 -3.36 -26.40
N ARG A 510 -1.60 -2.38 -27.28
CA ARG A 510 -2.66 -1.67 -28.02
C ARG A 510 -3.35 -2.61 -29.00
N LYS A 511 -4.62 -2.32 -29.32
CA LYS A 511 -5.39 -3.10 -30.32
C LYS A 511 -4.79 -3.03 -31.71
N ASP A 512 -4.29 -1.87 -32.11
CA ASP A 512 -3.54 -1.68 -33.36
C ASP A 512 -2.07 -1.37 -33.07
N PRO A 513 -1.20 -2.38 -33.04
CA PRO A 513 0.23 -2.20 -32.78
C PRO A 513 1.03 -1.81 -34.03
N SER A 514 0.38 -1.65 -35.21
CA SER A 514 1.05 -1.51 -36.51
C SER A 514 1.42 -0.07 -36.86
N SER A 515 0.76 0.91 -36.26
CA SER A 515 1.13 2.32 -36.36
C SER A 515 2.30 2.63 -35.42
N LEU A 516 3.53 2.48 -35.92
CA LEU A 516 4.77 2.86 -35.22
C LEU A 516 4.83 4.35 -34.81
N GLU A 517 3.83 5.16 -35.19
CA GLU A 517 3.79 6.62 -35.09
C GLU A 517 2.56 7.18 -34.35
N GLU A 518 1.72 6.35 -33.73
CA GLU A 518 0.61 6.90 -32.93
C GLU A 518 1.11 7.61 -31.67
N SER A 519 1.17 8.95 -31.77
CA SER A 519 1.36 9.98 -30.74
C SER A 519 1.53 9.44 -29.32
N GLU A 520 2.77 9.52 -28.82
CA GLU A 520 3.13 9.30 -27.41
C GLU A 520 2.29 10.12 -26.43
N GLY A 521 1.54 11.11 -26.91
CA GLY A 521 0.82 12.08 -26.10
C GLY A 521 -0.62 11.73 -25.73
N GLY A 522 -1.23 10.62 -26.17
CA GLY A 522 -2.67 10.32 -26.00
C GLY A 522 -3.08 9.37 -24.86
N ALA A 523 -4.37 9.01 -24.80
CA ALA A 523 -4.93 8.01 -23.87
C ALA A 523 -4.95 6.57 -24.45
N GLY A 524 -4.22 6.34 -25.55
CA GLY A 524 -4.19 5.07 -26.28
C GLY A 524 -5.60 4.59 -26.68
N ASP A 525 -5.92 3.33 -26.41
CA ASP A 525 -7.21 2.67 -26.71
C ASP A 525 -8.43 3.30 -26.02
N MET A 526 -8.24 4.29 -25.12
CA MET A 526 -9.31 5.08 -24.50
C MET A 526 -9.58 6.40 -25.20
N THR A 527 -8.70 6.87 -26.10
CA THR A 527 -8.78 8.22 -26.70
C THR A 527 -10.14 8.47 -27.36
N ASP A 528 -10.62 7.54 -28.20
CA ASP A 528 -11.92 7.69 -28.88
C ASP A 528 -13.10 7.73 -27.91
N ALA A 529 -13.06 6.91 -26.86
CA ALA A 529 -14.12 6.86 -25.87
C ALA A 529 -14.18 8.17 -25.07
N LEU A 530 -13.02 8.68 -24.67
CA LEU A 530 -12.90 9.95 -23.97
C LEU A 530 -13.32 11.14 -24.83
N ASN A 531 -12.92 11.17 -26.11
CA ASN A 531 -13.40 12.16 -27.07
C ASN A 531 -14.93 12.11 -27.23
N LYS A 532 -15.52 10.92 -27.34
CA LYS A 532 -16.98 10.77 -27.41
C LYS A 532 -17.69 11.30 -26.17
N LEU A 533 -17.13 11.11 -24.97
CA LEU A 533 -17.69 11.67 -23.74
C LEU A 533 -17.57 13.19 -23.72
N PHE A 534 -16.40 13.72 -24.07
CA PHE A 534 -16.15 15.16 -24.14
C PHE A 534 -17.06 15.86 -25.17
N CYS A 535 -17.24 15.28 -26.36
CA CYS A 535 -18.04 15.87 -27.42
C CYS A 535 -19.53 15.99 -27.09
N LYS A 536 -20.04 15.20 -26.13
CA LYS A 536 -21.42 15.27 -25.63
C LYS A 536 -21.67 16.46 -24.70
N LEU A 537 -20.62 17.10 -24.18
CA LEU A 537 -20.78 18.26 -23.29
C LEU A 537 -21.24 19.51 -24.06
N PRO A 538 -22.02 20.41 -23.44
CA PRO A 538 -22.26 21.76 -23.93
C PRO A 538 -20.95 22.55 -24.14
N ASN A 539 -20.96 23.53 -25.05
CA ASN A 539 -19.75 24.28 -25.41
C ASN A 539 -19.08 24.98 -24.23
N GLU A 540 -19.85 25.56 -23.30
CA GLU A 540 -19.30 26.20 -22.09
C GLU A 540 -18.57 25.21 -21.17
N GLN A 541 -19.10 23.99 -21.06
CA GLN A 541 -18.50 22.92 -20.26
C GLN A 541 -17.26 22.34 -20.95
N LYS A 542 -17.26 22.25 -22.28
CA LYS A 542 -16.08 21.86 -23.07
C LYS A 542 -14.92 22.83 -22.84
N ASP A 543 -15.17 24.13 -22.87
CA ASP A 543 -14.15 25.16 -22.63
C ASP A 543 -13.59 25.08 -21.20
N LEU A 544 -14.47 24.87 -20.21
CA LEU A 544 -14.03 24.66 -18.83
C LEU A 544 -13.14 23.42 -18.69
N VAL A 545 -13.60 22.27 -19.19
CA VAL A 545 -12.85 21.01 -19.13
C VAL A 545 -11.51 21.15 -19.85
N ALA A 546 -11.46 21.69 -21.06
CA ALA A 546 -10.22 21.87 -21.82
C ALA A 546 -9.19 22.70 -21.06
N ARG A 547 -9.60 23.86 -20.48
CA ARG A 547 -8.70 24.69 -19.66
C ARG A 547 -8.21 23.98 -18.41
N THR A 548 -9.08 23.22 -17.73
CA THR A 548 -8.68 22.42 -16.56
C THR A 548 -7.67 21.34 -16.96
N LEU A 549 -7.87 20.67 -18.10
CA LEU A 549 -6.95 19.67 -18.62
C LEU A 549 -5.59 20.27 -18.98
N ASP A 550 -5.56 21.42 -19.67
CA ASP A 550 -4.30 22.11 -19.99
C ASP A 550 -3.53 22.54 -18.73
N SER A 551 -4.25 23.04 -17.71
CA SER A 551 -3.66 23.38 -16.41
C SER A 551 -3.09 22.14 -15.70
N TYR A 552 -3.79 21.01 -15.78
CA TYR A 552 -3.33 19.74 -15.22
C TYR A 552 -2.13 19.16 -15.98
N THR A 553 -2.09 19.30 -17.30
CA THR A 553 -0.92 18.94 -18.12
C THR A 553 0.31 19.75 -17.70
N ALA A 554 0.19 21.07 -17.53
CA ALA A 554 1.29 21.90 -17.05
C ALA A 554 1.76 21.48 -15.63
N TYR A 555 0.81 21.20 -14.73
CA TYR A 555 1.08 20.71 -13.38
C TYR A 555 1.87 19.38 -13.40
N THR A 556 1.39 18.39 -14.16
CA THR A 556 2.03 17.06 -14.23
C THR A 556 3.42 17.09 -14.88
N MET A 557 3.64 17.98 -15.85
CA MET A 557 4.98 18.23 -16.41
C MET A 557 5.94 18.78 -15.35
N ALA A 558 5.51 19.76 -14.55
CA ALA A 558 6.31 20.31 -13.45
C ALA A 558 6.64 19.26 -12.39
N VAL A 559 5.66 18.45 -11.98
CA VAL A 559 5.86 17.33 -11.03
C VAL A 559 6.84 16.30 -11.58
N SER A 560 6.73 15.99 -12.88
CA SER A 560 7.65 15.03 -13.54
C SER A 560 9.08 15.56 -13.58
N SER A 561 9.28 16.87 -13.78
CA SER A 561 10.59 17.51 -13.70
C SER A 561 11.20 17.38 -12.32
N VAL A 562 10.46 17.72 -11.26
CA VAL A 562 10.94 17.59 -9.87
C VAL A 562 11.28 16.13 -9.53
N SER A 563 10.49 15.18 -10.03
CA SER A 563 10.81 13.76 -9.90
C SER A 563 12.12 13.39 -10.62
N GLN A 564 12.40 13.98 -11.78
CA GLN A 564 13.64 13.73 -12.53
C GLN A 564 14.85 14.31 -11.80
N ASP A 565 14.73 15.49 -11.20
CA ASP A 565 15.81 16.10 -10.41
C ASP A 565 16.21 15.21 -9.23
N LYS A 566 15.23 14.53 -8.61
CA LYS A 566 15.48 13.55 -7.53
C LYS A 566 16.17 12.28 -8.01
N TRP A 567 15.80 11.80 -9.20
CA TRP A 567 16.55 10.71 -9.84
C TRP A 567 18.01 11.12 -10.02
N ASN A 568 18.26 12.28 -10.61
CA ASN A 568 19.62 12.80 -10.82
C ASN A 568 20.38 12.92 -9.49
N ALA A 569 19.73 13.45 -8.44
CA ALA A 569 20.32 13.59 -7.10
C ALA A 569 20.74 12.24 -6.50
N LEU A 570 19.90 11.20 -6.57
CA LEU A 570 20.22 9.86 -6.05
C LEU A 570 21.39 9.19 -6.76
N PHE A 571 21.55 9.43 -8.05
CA PHE A 571 22.63 8.83 -8.84
C PHE A 571 23.94 9.62 -8.70
N SER A 572 23.84 10.95 -8.49
CA SER A 572 24.98 11.82 -8.20
C SER A 572 25.52 11.72 -6.76
N SER A 573 24.76 11.18 -5.80
CA SER A 573 25.17 11.10 -4.38
C SER A 573 26.33 10.13 -4.11
N THR A 574 26.80 9.43 -5.15
CA THR A 574 28.07 8.70 -5.16
C THR A 574 29.30 9.63 -5.02
N ALA A 575 29.15 10.94 -5.22
CA ALA A 575 30.13 11.94 -4.83
C ALA A 575 29.91 12.40 -3.39
N SER A 576 30.94 12.29 -2.55
CA SER A 576 30.98 12.53 -1.08
C SER A 576 30.55 13.91 -0.56
N SER A 577 29.94 14.76 -1.38
CA SER A 577 29.54 16.14 -1.05
C SER A 577 28.04 16.44 -1.17
N PHE A 578 27.23 15.54 -1.74
CA PHE A 578 25.79 15.79 -1.93
C PHE A 578 24.92 15.08 -0.89
N ARG A 579 23.97 15.81 -0.28
CA ARG A 579 22.97 15.25 0.62
C ARG A 579 21.95 14.46 -0.20
N SER A 580 21.71 13.19 0.16
CA SER A 580 20.66 12.36 -0.45
C SER A 580 19.29 13.04 -0.31
N PRO A 581 18.40 12.95 -1.31
CA PRO A 581 17.12 13.65 -1.27
C PRO A 581 16.24 13.16 -0.10
N ASP A 582 15.58 14.09 0.57
CA ASP A 582 14.74 13.82 1.75
C ASP A 582 13.50 12.94 1.43
N ALA A 583 13.11 12.85 0.16
CA ALA A 583 12.07 11.95 -0.33
C ALA A 583 12.40 11.40 -1.72
N GLY A 584 11.98 10.18 -2.01
CA GLY A 584 12.30 9.46 -3.24
C GLY A 584 11.70 10.09 -4.50
N PRO A 585 12.15 9.66 -5.69
CA PRO A 585 11.55 10.05 -6.96
C PRO A 585 10.21 9.33 -7.20
N GLY A 586 9.42 9.88 -8.12
CA GLY A 586 8.20 9.28 -8.64
C GLY A 586 6.98 10.19 -8.48
N VAL A 587 6.26 10.40 -9.59
CA VAL A 587 4.98 11.14 -9.61
C VAL A 587 3.93 10.48 -8.70
N TYR A 588 4.00 9.16 -8.50
CA TYR A 588 3.09 8.43 -7.61
C TYR A 588 3.18 8.90 -6.15
N LEU A 589 4.35 9.32 -5.66
CA LEU A 589 4.48 9.84 -4.29
C LEU A 589 3.72 11.16 -4.11
N VAL A 590 3.70 11.99 -5.15
CA VAL A 590 2.98 13.26 -5.17
C VAL A 590 1.47 13.02 -5.16
N LYS A 591 0.97 12.17 -6.05
CA LYS A 591 -0.44 11.77 -6.08
C LYS A 591 -0.89 11.11 -4.77
N TRP A 592 -0.03 10.27 -4.19
CA TRP A 592 -0.32 9.65 -2.91
C TRP A 592 -0.44 10.69 -1.80
N GLN A 593 0.51 11.62 -1.69
CA GLN A 593 0.43 12.70 -0.69
C GLN A 593 -0.82 13.57 -0.91
N GLN A 594 -1.23 13.85 -2.15
CA GLN A 594 -2.47 14.59 -2.43
C GLN A 594 -3.72 13.86 -1.92
N LEU A 595 -3.79 12.54 -2.07
CA LEU A 595 -4.89 11.75 -1.50
C LEU A 595 -4.91 11.80 0.03
N LEU A 596 -3.74 11.90 0.68
CA LEU A 596 -3.68 12.09 2.14
C LEU A 596 -4.10 13.51 2.51
N ASP A 597 -3.56 14.51 1.83
CA ASP A 597 -3.79 15.94 2.07
C ASP A 597 -5.25 16.34 1.89
N SER A 598 -5.93 15.80 0.89
CA SER A 598 -7.37 16.02 0.62
C SER A 598 -8.30 15.27 1.59
N THR A 599 -7.77 14.41 2.47
CA THR A 599 -8.60 13.67 3.42
C THR A 599 -9.25 14.65 4.40
N LYS A 600 -10.59 14.69 4.43
CA LYS A 600 -11.33 15.45 5.42
C LYS A 600 -11.09 14.90 6.83
N ILE A 601 -10.95 15.82 7.78
CA ILE A 601 -10.73 15.54 9.19
C ILE A 601 -11.70 16.38 10.02
N THR A 602 -12.24 15.80 11.09
CA THR A 602 -13.16 16.52 11.99
C THR A 602 -12.52 17.82 12.54
N PRO A 603 -13.31 18.90 12.75
CA PRO A 603 -12.82 20.15 13.35
C PRO A 603 -12.00 19.96 14.63
N ALA A 604 -10.98 20.80 14.85
CA ALA A 604 -10.09 20.72 16.02
C ALA A 604 -10.71 21.23 17.32
N THR A 605 -11.76 22.04 17.21
CA THR A 605 -12.49 22.68 18.31
C THR A 605 -13.96 22.27 18.23
N ALA A 606 -14.74 22.53 19.28
CA ALA A 606 -16.16 22.19 19.32
C ALA A 606 -16.93 22.68 18.09
N TYR A 607 -16.63 23.91 17.67
CA TYR A 607 -17.11 24.51 16.43
C TYR A 607 -15.90 25.07 15.69
N GLY A 608 -15.85 24.86 14.37
CA GLY A 608 -14.74 25.26 13.52
C GLY A 608 -14.78 24.57 12.15
N PRO A 609 -13.97 25.04 11.19
CA PRO A 609 -13.97 24.47 9.84
C PRO A 609 -13.55 22.99 9.86
N VAL A 610 -14.12 22.22 8.94
CA VAL A 610 -13.62 20.89 8.60
C VAL A 610 -12.17 21.02 8.16
N ARG A 611 -11.31 20.17 8.74
CA ARG A 611 -9.89 20.15 8.47
C ARG A 611 -9.56 19.22 7.31
N THR A 612 -8.34 19.30 6.83
CA THR A 612 -7.80 18.40 5.80
C THR A 612 -6.48 17.78 6.27
N GLY A 613 -6.02 16.70 5.63
CA GLY A 613 -4.72 16.10 5.91
C GLY A 613 -3.54 17.05 5.70
N LYS A 614 -3.72 18.11 4.90
CA LYS A 614 -2.72 19.17 4.69
C LYS A 614 -2.58 20.10 5.90
N ASP A 615 -3.60 20.19 6.76
CA ASP A 615 -3.59 21.15 7.86
C ASP A 615 -2.50 20.84 8.88
N LYS A 616 -1.79 21.89 9.30
CA LYS A 616 -0.73 21.80 10.32
C LYS A 616 -1.22 21.13 11.61
N SER A 617 -2.44 21.42 12.06
CA SER A 617 -3.02 20.77 13.25
C SER A 617 -3.26 19.26 13.12
N VAL A 618 -3.35 18.75 11.89
CA VAL A 618 -3.42 17.30 11.61
C VAL A 618 -2.01 16.74 11.60
N ARG A 619 -1.08 17.38 10.88
CA ARG A 619 0.33 16.98 10.75
C ARG A 619 1.15 17.09 12.05
N GLU A 620 0.76 17.92 13.00
CA GLU A 620 1.43 18.02 14.31
C GLU A 620 0.87 17.03 15.34
N LYS A 621 -0.37 16.55 15.15
CA LYS A 621 -0.92 15.44 15.94
C LYS A 621 -0.40 14.08 15.49
N VAL A 622 0.21 14.02 14.31
CA VAL A 622 0.97 12.87 13.80
C VAL A 622 2.18 12.61 14.70
N GLY A 623 2.36 11.38 15.17
CA GLY A 623 3.43 11.02 16.12
C GLY A 623 3.15 11.37 17.59
N VAL A 624 2.07 12.10 17.88
CA VAL A 624 1.56 12.36 19.25
C VAL A 624 0.30 11.55 19.54
N GLY A 625 -0.24 10.88 18.52
CA GLY A 625 -1.38 9.98 18.64
C GLY A 625 -1.13 8.78 19.56
N VAL A 626 -2.24 8.18 19.96
CA VAL A 626 -2.38 6.97 20.79
C VAL A 626 -1.40 5.84 20.42
N GLU A 627 -1.03 5.73 19.14
CA GLU A 627 -0.15 4.67 18.62
C GLU A 627 1.36 4.94 18.82
N ALA A 628 1.75 6.20 19.11
CA ALA A 628 3.12 6.67 19.21
C ALA A 628 3.61 6.94 20.65
N ALA A 629 2.81 6.64 21.68
CA ALA A 629 3.01 7.07 23.08
C ALA A 629 4.29 6.55 23.82
N ARG A 630 5.27 5.94 23.13
CA ARG A 630 6.54 5.51 23.73
C ARG A 630 7.78 6.28 23.27
N ASP A 631 7.78 6.93 22.10
CA ASP A 631 8.96 7.65 21.62
C ASP A 631 8.80 9.17 21.85
N LYS A 632 9.22 9.62 23.03
CA LYS A 632 9.49 11.04 23.26
C LYS A 632 10.72 11.44 22.44
N GLY A 633 10.52 11.94 21.22
CA GLY A 633 11.62 12.52 20.44
C GLY A 633 11.52 12.47 18.92
N THR A 634 10.39 12.05 18.33
CA THR A 634 10.21 12.15 16.88
C THR A 634 9.94 13.60 16.49
N ALA A 635 10.86 14.18 15.71
CA ALA A 635 10.66 15.46 15.07
C ALA A 635 9.39 15.41 14.19
N ALA A 636 8.73 16.56 13.98
CA ALA A 636 7.63 16.67 13.04
C ALA A 636 8.08 16.12 11.68
N VAL A 637 7.36 15.12 11.18
CA VAL A 637 7.64 14.53 9.87
C VAL A 637 6.98 15.44 8.83
N ASN A 638 7.79 16.20 8.10
CA ASN A 638 7.29 16.99 6.99
C ASN A 638 6.67 16.05 5.94
N GLY A 639 5.51 16.42 5.40
CA GLY A 639 4.90 15.67 4.31
C GLY A 639 5.80 15.71 3.06
N VAL A 640 5.66 14.72 2.16
CA VAL A 640 6.47 14.70 0.92
C VAL A 640 6.31 15.97 0.08
N LEU A 641 5.11 16.56 0.06
CA LEU A 641 4.86 17.84 -0.61
C LEU A 641 5.54 19.03 0.09
N GLU A 642 5.80 18.99 1.39
CA GLU A 642 6.55 20.06 2.08
C GLU A 642 8.07 19.93 1.84
N MET A 643 8.53 18.71 1.57
CA MET A 643 9.90 18.43 1.15
C MET A 643 10.14 18.73 -0.34
N MET A 644 9.10 19.09 -1.10
CA MET A 644 9.21 19.39 -2.53
C MET A 644 8.64 20.79 -2.81
N THR A 645 9.41 21.66 -3.45
CA THR A 645 8.87 22.91 -4.01
C THR A 645 8.01 22.59 -5.24
N LEU A 646 6.75 22.19 -5.02
CA LEU A 646 5.81 21.82 -6.08
C LEU A 646 4.79 22.93 -6.32
N PRO A 647 4.33 23.11 -7.58
CA PRO A 647 3.17 23.94 -7.85
C PRO A 647 1.93 23.38 -7.12
N GLU A 648 0.96 24.24 -6.83
CA GLU A 648 -0.32 23.75 -6.31
C GLU A 648 -1.07 22.98 -7.40
N PRO A 649 -1.70 21.83 -7.07
CA PRO A 649 -2.49 21.09 -8.04
C PRO A 649 -3.72 21.90 -8.46
N PRO A 650 -4.08 21.90 -9.76
CA PRO A 650 -5.29 22.55 -10.23
C PRO A 650 -6.54 21.81 -9.71
N ASP A 651 -7.64 22.54 -9.57
CA ASP A 651 -8.93 21.94 -9.23
C ASP A 651 -9.48 21.16 -10.44
N VAL A 652 -9.55 19.84 -10.29
CA VAL A 652 -10.05 18.91 -11.30
C VAL A 652 -11.46 18.40 -11.00
N GLN A 653 -12.10 18.87 -9.91
CA GLN A 653 -13.46 18.46 -9.55
C GLN A 653 -14.49 18.67 -10.69
N PRO A 654 -14.45 19.77 -11.46
CA PRO A 654 -15.36 19.94 -12.60
C PRO A 654 -15.24 18.83 -13.65
N VAL A 655 -14.03 18.31 -13.89
CA VAL A 655 -13.79 17.22 -14.85
C VAL A 655 -14.43 15.92 -14.34
N ILE A 656 -14.29 15.64 -13.05
CA ILE A 656 -14.84 14.44 -12.40
C ILE A 656 -16.36 14.48 -12.43
N ASP A 657 -16.95 15.61 -12.04
CA ASP A 657 -18.40 15.78 -11.96
C ASP A 657 -19.06 15.64 -13.34
N LEU A 658 -18.43 16.15 -14.39
CA LEU A 658 -18.98 16.14 -15.75
C LEU A 658 -18.74 14.81 -16.49
N LEU A 659 -17.59 14.16 -16.30
CA LEU A 659 -17.15 13.03 -17.14
C LEU A 659 -16.97 11.71 -16.38
N GLY A 660 -16.92 11.74 -15.04
CA GLY A 660 -16.64 10.56 -14.21
C GLY A 660 -17.68 9.44 -14.34
N ALA A 661 -18.97 9.78 -14.32
CA ALA A 661 -20.04 8.78 -14.45
C ALA A 661 -20.00 8.06 -15.81
N GLY A 662 -19.85 8.81 -16.90
CA GLY A 662 -19.74 8.25 -18.25
C GLY A 662 -18.47 7.42 -18.45
N PHE A 663 -17.36 7.81 -17.80
CA PHE A 663 -16.14 7.03 -17.80
C PHE A 663 -16.29 5.70 -17.05
N LYS A 664 -16.91 5.70 -15.86
CA LYS A 664 -17.22 4.46 -15.12
C LYS A 664 -18.11 3.52 -15.95
N GLU A 665 -19.10 4.06 -16.66
CA GLU A 665 -19.97 3.26 -17.54
C GLU A 665 -19.19 2.62 -18.69
N GLU A 666 -18.30 3.37 -19.36
CA GLU A 666 -17.43 2.84 -20.41
C GLU A 666 -16.52 1.72 -19.87
N LEU A 667 -15.90 1.91 -18.70
CA LEU A 667 -15.10 0.88 -18.04
C LEU A 667 -15.94 -0.36 -17.69
N GLY A 668 -17.14 -0.16 -17.14
CA GLY A 668 -18.08 -1.24 -16.81
C GLY A 668 -18.52 -2.05 -18.02
N SER A 669 -18.79 -1.39 -19.15
CA SER A 669 -19.10 -2.05 -20.41
C SER A 669 -17.94 -2.91 -20.91
N ARG A 670 -16.70 -2.39 -20.82
CA ARG A 670 -15.49 -3.14 -21.19
C ARG A 670 -15.25 -4.33 -20.24
N ALA A 671 -15.38 -4.12 -18.93
CA ALA A 671 -15.22 -5.15 -17.91
C ALA A 671 -16.21 -6.30 -18.13
N ARG A 672 -17.49 -5.97 -18.38
CA ARG A 672 -18.55 -6.95 -18.68
C ARG A 672 -18.20 -7.87 -19.83
N LYS A 673 -17.78 -7.29 -20.95
CA LYS A 673 -17.35 -8.05 -22.15
C LYS A 673 -16.17 -9.00 -21.86
N VAL A 674 -15.29 -8.66 -20.91
CA VAL A 674 -14.15 -9.49 -20.56
C VAL A 674 -14.62 -10.77 -19.86
N TRP A 675 -15.51 -10.68 -18.88
CA TRP A 675 -15.92 -11.87 -18.13
C TRP A 675 -17.07 -12.65 -18.78
N GLU A 676 -17.98 -12.02 -19.53
CA GLU A 676 -18.99 -12.76 -20.32
C GLU A 676 -18.34 -13.71 -21.33
N ARG A 677 -17.26 -13.27 -21.98
CA ARG A 677 -16.49 -14.11 -22.92
C ARG A 677 -15.73 -15.27 -22.28
N ALA A 678 -15.56 -15.25 -20.97
CA ALA A 678 -14.78 -16.27 -20.28
C ALA A 678 -15.66 -17.22 -19.47
N LEU A 679 -16.93 -16.88 -19.26
CA LEU A 679 -17.97 -17.77 -18.74
C LEU A 679 -18.66 -18.58 -19.87
N HIS A 680 -18.46 -18.20 -21.12
CA HIS A 680 -18.90 -18.89 -22.34
C HIS A 680 -17.70 -19.46 -23.08
#